data_AF-A0A8R2G9S0-F1
#
_entry.id   AF-A0A8R2G9S0-F1
#
_cell.length_a   1.000
_cell.length_b   1.000
_cell.length_c   1.000
_cell.angle_alpha   90.00
_cell.angle_beta   90.00
_cell.angle_gamma   90.00
#
_symmetry.space_group_name_H-M   'P 1'
#
loop_
_entity.id
_entity.type
_entity.pdbx_description
1 polymer ?
#
loop_
_entity_poly.entity_id
_entity_poly.type
_entity_poly.pdbx_seq_one_letter_code
_entity_poly.pdbx_strand_id
1 'polypeptide(L)'
;MLALINRILDWIKSLFWKEEMELTLVGLQYSGKTTFVNVIASGQFSEDMIPTVGFNMRKVTKGNVTIKVWDIGGQPRFRSMWERYCRGVNAIVYMVDAADPDKIEASRNELHSLLEKQQLTGIPVLVLGNKRDLPQALDEHGLIERMNLSAIQDREICCYSISCKEKDNIDITLQWLIAHSKSGSAHCEMNNPNQNTNNTESLLRSFINILGAILSTSSQPQRPQEQPTQKEKTGFNRSSRAPESKCKEGISDKVPYNPKITNLESLLADISVRYIQLKESDFELHYKVLDTIFQNLHKKMKEIDPYYNRYSSTVHHAGSHYDNVRINKPDEFDMVIEIGVPLCFHEKTNNRNESDIKFEPRHAGYVQLKMGPQFQNLPMRDGVDWQINKTAYLWKDESNFLLSTKFLDWFKSVVKRALNKFDTENGQSVYNVRGVKYVIAHSQSGPAETLIITNKSKGFSLSVDLVPALKFPENRWPITKQYRQIPPNCRKGTWQLVGKPNKEAANKTDEVRSWRISMQNQERLLMHKTNNLRPALRLMKKLRDAQGMNAIASYFIKTLFLFEIVKVDDITFWSKNSPSKLFKLMVSRLHEVLVSGKLPYFWNREHNLLWNVRRNVLNSYAAKLKPLIAILQQPDDYLLVAGYLLTNSELKEYKEKILSRL
;
A
#
# COMPACT_ATOMS: atom_id res chain seq x y z
N MET A 1 -3.11 -55.26 7.39
CA MET A 1 -4.44 -54.65 7.20
C MET A 1 -4.56 -53.33 7.96
N LEU A 2 -4.29 -53.29 9.27
CA LEU A 2 -4.30 -52.06 10.09
C LEU A 2 -3.38 -50.92 9.60
N ALA A 3 -2.17 -51.22 9.11
CA ALA A 3 -1.26 -50.21 8.57
C ALA A 3 -1.72 -49.62 7.22
N LEU A 4 -2.44 -50.40 6.41
CA LEU A 4 -3.01 -49.94 5.15
C LEU A 4 -4.25 -49.07 5.41
N ILE A 5 -5.08 -49.46 6.38
CA ILE A 5 -6.23 -48.69 6.85
C ILE A 5 -5.76 -47.38 7.50
N ASN A 6 -4.69 -47.38 8.30
CA ASN A 6 -4.12 -46.16 8.87
C ASN A 6 -3.54 -45.23 7.79
N ARG A 7 -2.87 -45.76 6.75
CA ARG A 7 -2.39 -44.94 5.62
C ARG A 7 -3.53 -44.36 4.78
N ILE A 8 -4.60 -45.12 4.55
CA ILE A 8 -5.80 -44.67 3.83
C ILE A 8 -6.56 -43.64 4.68
N LEU A 9 -6.65 -43.87 5.99
CA LEU A 9 -7.20 -42.91 6.93
C LEU A 9 -6.35 -41.64 6.93
N ASP A 10 -5.04 -41.69 7.10
CA ASP A 10 -4.17 -40.50 7.07
C ASP A 10 -4.24 -39.76 5.72
N TRP A 11 -4.39 -40.48 4.61
CA TRP A 11 -4.65 -39.90 3.29
C TRP A 11 -6.03 -39.23 3.21
N ILE A 12 -7.11 -39.86 3.69
CA ILE A 12 -8.46 -39.29 3.80
C ILE A 12 -8.47 -38.08 4.76
N LYS A 13 -7.83 -38.19 5.91
CA LYS A 13 -7.62 -37.13 6.90
C LYS A 13 -6.88 -35.95 6.26
N SER A 14 -5.84 -36.21 5.46
CA SER A 14 -5.09 -35.17 4.73
C SER A 14 -5.90 -34.51 3.61
N LEU A 15 -6.91 -35.20 3.05
CA LEU A 15 -7.85 -34.64 2.07
C LEU A 15 -8.92 -33.74 2.72
N PHE A 16 -9.24 -33.96 4.01
CA PHE A 16 -10.27 -33.21 4.74
C PHE A 16 -9.72 -32.13 5.69
N TRP A 17 -8.45 -32.19 6.10
CA TRP A 17 -7.83 -31.16 6.95
C TRP A 17 -6.89 -30.24 6.16
N LYS A 18 -7.30 -28.98 6.04
CA LYS A 18 -6.42 -27.88 5.65
C LYS A 18 -5.63 -27.46 6.88
N GLU A 19 -4.31 -27.66 6.86
CA GLU A 19 -3.43 -27.13 7.90
C GLU A 19 -3.29 -25.61 7.69
N GLU A 20 -3.44 -24.81 8.76
CA GLU A 20 -3.17 -23.37 8.70
C GLU A 20 -1.83 -23.07 9.35
N MET A 21 -0.96 -22.35 8.62
CA MET A 21 0.31 -21.85 9.13
C MET A 21 0.26 -20.33 9.13
N GLU A 22 0.84 -19.68 10.14
CA GLU A 22 1.05 -18.25 10.21
C GLU A 22 2.54 -17.95 10.22
N LEU A 23 2.99 -17.08 9.31
CA LEU A 23 4.37 -16.62 9.26
C LEU A 23 4.43 -15.10 9.07
N THR A 24 5.50 -14.51 9.56
CA THR A 24 5.74 -13.07 9.44
C THR A 24 7.03 -12.80 8.67
N LEU A 25 6.93 -11.93 7.67
CA LEU A 25 8.00 -11.57 6.77
C LEU A 25 8.54 -10.17 7.11
N VAL A 26 9.79 -10.13 7.57
CA VAL A 26 10.48 -8.93 8.08
C VAL A 26 11.87 -8.78 7.44
N GLY A 27 12.52 -7.64 7.64
CA GLY A 27 13.79 -7.28 7.00
C GLY A 27 13.76 -5.87 6.40
N LEU A 28 14.92 -5.35 5.99
CA LEU A 28 15.05 -3.96 5.55
C LEU A 28 14.20 -3.62 4.32
N GLN A 29 13.88 -2.34 4.12
CA GLN A 29 13.21 -1.87 2.91
C GLN A 29 13.98 -2.28 1.64
N TYR A 30 13.26 -2.61 0.56
CA TYR A 30 13.81 -3.08 -0.73
C TYR A 30 14.47 -4.48 -0.74
N SER A 31 14.43 -5.25 0.36
CA SER A 31 14.97 -6.62 0.38
C SER A 31 14.18 -7.65 -0.44
N GLY A 32 12.96 -7.31 -0.88
CA GLY A 32 12.13 -8.18 -1.72
C GLY A 32 11.05 -8.97 -0.98
N LYS A 33 10.67 -8.56 0.23
CA LYS A 33 9.59 -9.20 1.03
C LYS A 33 8.28 -9.36 0.24
N THR A 34 7.69 -8.25 -0.21
CA THR A 34 6.45 -8.26 -0.99
C THR A 34 6.60 -9.04 -2.30
N THR A 35 7.80 -9.04 -2.88
CA THR A 35 8.14 -9.83 -4.06
C THR A 35 8.03 -11.31 -3.79
N PHE A 36 8.64 -11.77 -2.71
CA PHE A 36 8.53 -13.15 -2.25
C PHE A 36 7.08 -13.56 -2.04
N VAL A 37 6.28 -12.74 -1.33
CA VAL A 37 4.85 -13.04 -1.10
C VAL A 37 4.06 -13.15 -2.40
N ASN A 38 4.33 -12.30 -3.39
CA ASN A 38 3.69 -12.38 -4.70
C ASN A 38 4.09 -13.65 -5.46
N VAL A 39 5.38 -13.99 -5.48
CA VAL A 39 5.89 -15.18 -6.18
C VAL A 39 5.26 -16.44 -5.59
N ILE A 40 5.16 -16.56 -4.27
CA ILE A 40 4.51 -17.73 -3.64
C ILE A 40 2.98 -17.71 -3.84
N ALA A 41 2.33 -16.54 -3.89
CA ALA A 41 0.88 -16.42 -4.02
C ALA A 41 0.36 -16.68 -5.44
N SER A 42 0.97 -16.05 -6.45
CA SER A 42 0.46 -16.05 -7.84
C SER A 42 1.38 -16.76 -8.82
N GLY A 43 2.59 -17.17 -8.41
CA GLY A 43 3.59 -17.73 -9.31
C GLY A 43 4.15 -16.71 -10.30
N GLN A 44 3.82 -15.42 -10.16
CA GLN A 44 4.26 -14.36 -11.06
C GLN A 44 5.21 -13.40 -10.32
N PHE A 45 6.40 -13.23 -10.88
CA PHE A 45 7.32 -12.19 -10.48
C PHE A 45 6.89 -10.85 -11.13
N SER A 46 7.06 -9.75 -10.39
CA SER A 46 6.85 -8.40 -10.90
C SER A 46 8.04 -7.55 -10.51
N GLU A 47 8.71 -6.98 -11.51
CA GLU A 47 9.90 -6.12 -11.35
C GLU A 47 9.62 -4.81 -10.58
N ASP A 48 8.35 -4.48 -10.36
CA ASP A 48 7.90 -3.17 -9.92
C ASP A 48 7.26 -3.17 -8.51
N MET A 49 8.00 -3.67 -7.52
CA MET A 49 7.54 -3.74 -6.12
C MET A 49 7.95 -2.49 -5.31
N ILE A 50 6.96 -1.80 -4.71
CA ILE A 50 7.18 -0.71 -3.73
C ILE A 50 7.47 -1.33 -2.36
N PRO A 51 8.32 -0.72 -1.51
CA PRO A 51 8.35 -1.05 -0.10
C PRO A 51 6.95 -0.96 0.54
N THR A 52 6.52 -2.03 1.20
CA THR A 52 5.27 -2.05 1.97
C THR A 52 5.25 -0.93 3.01
N VAL A 53 4.11 -0.23 3.07
CA VAL A 53 3.80 0.80 4.05
C VAL A 53 2.90 0.17 5.11
N GLY A 54 3.37 0.08 6.35
CA GLY A 54 2.65 -0.60 7.42
C GLY A 54 2.79 -2.12 7.32
N PHE A 55 1.68 -2.81 7.06
CA PHE A 55 1.61 -4.27 6.99
C PHE A 55 0.53 -4.72 6.01
N ASN A 56 0.67 -5.93 5.44
CA ASN A 56 -0.33 -6.56 4.59
C ASN A 56 -0.44 -8.05 4.96
N MET A 57 -1.65 -8.56 5.16
CA MET A 57 -1.88 -9.99 5.36
C MET A 57 -2.34 -10.63 4.05
N ARG A 58 -1.65 -11.69 3.63
CA ARG A 58 -2.07 -12.50 2.48
C ARG A 58 -2.24 -13.96 2.88
N LYS A 59 -3.22 -14.62 2.26
CA LYS A 59 -3.41 -16.06 2.37
C LYS A 59 -2.91 -16.72 1.09
N VAL A 60 -2.04 -17.71 1.24
CA VAL A 60 -1.44 -18.47 0.15
C VAL A 60 -1.70 -19.95 0.42
N THR A 61 -2.38 -20.62 -0.50
CA THR A 61 -2.62 -22.07 -0.38
C THR A 61 -1.63 -22.81 -1.26
N LYS A 62 -0.83 -23.70 -0.66
CA LYS A 62 0.11 -24.59 -1.35
C LYS A 62 -0.08 -26.01 -0.84
N GLY A 63 -0.52 -26.91 -1.72
CA GLY A 63 -0.97 -28.24 -1.32
C GLY A 63 -2.12 -28.16 -0.32
N ASN A 64 -2.01 -28.88 0.79
CA ASN A 64 -3.01 -28.92 1.87
C ASN A 64 -2.78 -27.87 2.97
N VAL A 65 -1.77 -26.99 2.81
CA VAL A 65 -1.45 -25.94 3.79
C VAL A 65 -1.93 -24.58 3.30
N THR A 66 -2.66 -23.87 4.15
CA THR A 66 -3.02 -22.45 3.97
C THR A 66 -2.10 -21.59 4.83
N ILE A 67 -1.21 -20.87 4.17
CA ILE A 67 -0.21 -20.01 4.81
C ILE A 67 -0.77 -18.58 4.91
N LYS A 68 -0.92 -18.06 6.13
CA LYS A 68 -1.17 -16.65 6.42
C LYS A 68 0.18 -15.94 6.54
N VAL A 69 0.46 -15.05 5.61
CA VAL A 69 1.72 -14.30 5.52
C VAL A 69 1.47 -12.85 5.91
N TRP A 70 2.13 -12.39 6.96
CA TRP A 70 2.20 -10.96 7.31
C TRP A 70 3.43 -10.33 6.65
N ASP A 71 3.22 -9.57 5.57
CA ASP A 71 4.25 -8.75 4.93
C ASP A 71 4.36 -7.40 5.64
N ILE A 72 5.44 -7.20 6.40
CA ILE A 72 5.64 -5.99 7.20
C ILE A 72 6.62 -5.04 6.51
N GLY A 73 6.34 -3.73 6.57
CA GLY A 73 7.21 -2.69 6.04
C GLY A 73 8.62 -2.73 6.65
N GLY A 74 9.65 -2.57 5.81
CA GLY A 74 11.05 -2.59 6.22
C GLY A 74 11.67 -1.21 6.50
N GLN A 75 10.87 -0.16 6.41
CA GLN A 75 11.30 1.22 6.65
C GLN A 75 11.51 1.42 8.16
N PRO A 76 12.47 2.26 8.61
CA PRO A 76 12.75 2.46 10.04
C PRO A 76 11.48 2.67 10.89
N ARG A 77 10.54 3.51 10.45
CA ARG A 77 9.23 3.79 11.08
C ARG A 77 8.31 2.58 11.29
N PHE A 78 8.61 1.41 10.72
CA PHE A 78 7.80 0.20 10.87
C PHE A 78 8.49 -0.92 11.63
N ARG A 79 9.79 -0.78 11.95
CA ARG A 79 10.59 -1.85 12.57
C ARG A 79 10.20 -2.12 14.02
N SER A 80 9.75 -1.09 14.74
CA SER A 80 9.18 -1.22 16.08
C SER A 80 7.95 -2.15 16.13
N MET A 81 7.25 -2.32 15.01
CA MET A 81 6.10 -3.22 14.93
C MET A 81 6.49 -4.68 14.70
N TRP A 82 7.71 -4.99 14.22
CA TRP A 82 8.11 -6.35 13.84
C TRP A 82 7.90 -7.34 14.98
N GLU A 83 8.30 -6.98 16.20
CA GLU A 83 8.11 -7.80 17.40
C GLU A 83 6.65 -8.21 17.58
N ARG A 84 5.71 -7.27 17.44
CA ARG A 84 4.29 -7.55 17.62
C ARG A 84 3.74 -8.58 16.64
N TYR A 85 4.18 -8.50 15.38
CA TYR A 85 3.69 -9.39 14.32
C TYR A 85 4.47 -10.71 14.28
N CYS A 86 5.65 -10.80 14.89
CA CYS A 86 6.39 -12.04 15.01
C CYS A 86 5.92 -12.91 16.20
N ARG A 87 5.11 -12.38 17.13
CA ARG A 87 4.63 -13.14 18.28
C ARG A 87 3.62 -14.22 17.85
N GLY A 88 3.86 -15.45 18.30
CA GLY A 88 2.93 -16.57 18.12
C GLY A 88 2.82 -17.11 16.70
N VAL A 89 3.73 -16.73 15.80
CA VAL A 89 3.80 -17.28 14.45
C VAL A 89 4.54 -18.61 14.44
N ASN A 90 4.28 -19.46 13.44
CA ASN A 90 4.98 -20.72 13.25
C ASN A 90 6.43 -20.52 12.82
N ALA A 91 6.72 -19.47 12.05
CA ALA A 91 8.09 -19.11 11.65
C ALA A 91 8.22 -17.62 11.32
N ILE A 92 9.41 -17.07 11.60
CA ILE A 92 9.82 -15.73 11.15
C ILE A 92 10.63 -15.90 9.88
N VAL A 93 10.25 -15.22 8.79
CA VAL A 93 11.04 -15.15 7.57
C VAL A 93 11.74 -13.79 7.54
N TYR A 94 13.06 -13.79 7.60
CA TYR A 94 13.88 -12.58 7.57
C TYR A 94 14.55 -12.41 6.20
N MET A 95 14.11 -11.41 5.43
CA MET A 95 14.52 -11.17 4.06
C MET A 95 15.67 -10.15 3.99
N VAL A 96 16.80 -10.58 3.43
CA VAL A 96 18.02 -9.79 3.22
C VAL A 96 18.21 -9.52 1.73
N ASP A 97 18.66 -8.32 1.38
CA ASP A 97 19.13 -8.01 0.03
C ASP A 97 20.57 -8.50 -0.11
N ALA A 98 20.77 -9.71 -0.67
CA ALA A 98 22.11 -10.31 -0.73
C ALA A 98 23.06 -9.52 -1.64
N ALA A 99 22.51 -8.73 -2.57
CA ALA A 99 23.25 -7.97 -3.57
C ALA A 99 23.53 -6.50 -3.15
N ASP A 100 23.28 -6.15 -1.88
CA ASP A 100 23.55 -4.82 -1.31
C ASP A 100 24.42 -4.93 -0.05
N PRO A 101 25.75 -5.05 -0.20
CA PRO A 101 26.69 -5.25 0.91
C PRO A 101 26.62 -4.16 1.98
N ASP A 102 26.36 -2.91 1.58
CA ASP A 102 26.33 -1.73 2.45
C ASP A 102 25.20 -1.81 3.49
N LYS A 103 24.16 -2.60 3.20
CA LYS A 103 23.00 -2.77 4.09
C LYS A 103 23.08 -4.03 4.97
N ILE A 104 24.05 -4.90 4.77
CA ILE A 104 24.16 -6.17 5.51
C ILE A 104 24.35 -5.92 7.00
N GLU A 105 25.24 -4.99 7.39
CA GLU A 105 25.47 -4.67 8.80
C GLU A 105 24.23 -4.10 9.48
N ALA A 106 23.53 -3.17 8.82
CA ALA A 106 22.27 -2.63 9.31
C ALA A 106 21.20 -3.73 9.44
N SER A 107 21.16 -4.67 8.49
CA SER A 107 20.21 -5.78 8.53
C SER A 107 20.53 -6.75 9.67
N ARG A 108 21.80 -7.05 9.89
CA ARG A 108 22.26 -7.84 11.03
C ARG A 108 21.80 -7.23 12.34
N ASN A 109 22.11 -5.94 12.57
CA ASN A 109 21.77 -5.29 13.84
C ASN A 109 20.26 -5.31 14.12
N GLU A 110 19.43 -5.12 13.08
CA GLU A 110 17.97 -5.19 13.19
C GLU A 110 17.45 -6.63 13.43
N LEU A 111 18.06 -7.65 12.82
CA LEU A 111 17.72 -9.05 13.10
C LEU A 111 18.03 -9.40 14.55
N HIS A 112 19.25 -9.13 15.02
CA HIS A 112 19.66 -9.46 16.39
C HIS A 112 18.82 -8.71 17.43
N SER A 113 18.58 -7.40 17.24
CA SER A 113 17.69 -6.59 18.10
C SER A 113 16.25 -7.11 18.14
N LEU A 114 15.74 -7.66 17.03
CA LEU A 114 14.43 -8.31 17.00
C LEU A 114 14.43 -9.61 17.80
N LEU A 115 15.46 -10.44 17.65
CA LEU A 115 15.51 -11.77 18.29
C LEU A 115 15.84 -11.72 19.79
N GLU A 116 16.45 -10.63 20.28
CA GLU A 116 16.63 -10.33 21.71
C GLU A 116 15.29 -10.18 22.48
N LYS A 117 14.17 -10.00 21.77
CA LYS A 117 12.85 -9.87 22.40
C LYS A 117 12.40 -11.23 22.97
N GLN A 118 12.28 -11.30 24.30
CA GLN A 118 11.89 -12.52 25.03
C GLN A 118 10.60 -13.18 24.50
N GLN A 119 9.65 -12.39 23.99
CA GLN A 119 8.38 -12.90 23.46
C GLN A 119 8.53 -13.67 22.14
N LEU A 120 9.72 -13.65 21.52
CA LEU A 120 10.03 -14.36 20.28
C LEU A 120 10.93 -15.58 20.52
N THR A 121 11.30 -15.88 21.77
CA THR A 121 12.19 -17.00 22.12
C THR A 121 11.66 -18.30 21.54
N GLY A 122 12.54 -19.11 20.95
CA GLY A 122 12.20 -20.43 20.40
C GLY A 122 11.43 -20.43 19.08
N ILE A 123 10.99 -19.27 18.54
CA ILE A 123 10.32 -19.22 17.23
C ILE A 123 11.37 -19.46 16.12
N PRO A 124 11.20 -20.47 15.24
CA PRO A 124 12.12 -20.74 14.14
C PRO A 124 12.29 -19.55 13.19
N VAL A 125 13.52 -19.33 12.73
CA VAL A 125 13.88 -18.22 11.83
C VAL A 125 14.44 -18.74 10.51
N LEU A 126 13.85 -18.32 9.40
CA LEU A 126 14.36 -18.57 8.05
C LEU A 126 14.93 -17.27 7.46
N VAL A 127 16.24 -17.21 7.29
CA VAL A 127 16.94 -16.08 6.66
C VAL A 127 17.03 -16.31 5.15
N LEU A 128 16.45 -15.42 4.37
CA LEU A 128 16.46 -15.50 2.90
C LEU A 128 17.31 -14.37 2.33
N GLY A 129 18.44 -14.72 1.72
CA GLY A 129 19.25 -13.81 0.92
C GLY A 129 18.70 -13.72 -0.48
N ASN A 130 17.95 -12.66 -0.79
CA ASN A 130 17.31 -12.50 -2.08
C ASN A 130 18.19 -11.74 -3.08
N LYS A 131 17.88 -11.90 -4.37
CA LYS A 131 18.60 -11.36 -5.54
C LYS A 131 19.92 -12.06 -5.86
N ARG A 132 19.99 -13.37 -5.63
CA ARG A 132 21.12 -14.23 -6.04
C ARG A 132 21.46 -14.13 -7.53
N ASP A 133 20.50 -13.72 -8.35
CA ASP A 133 20.70 -13.46 -9.78
C ASP A 133 21.66 -12.30 -10.09
N LEU A 134 22.03 -11.49 -9.10
CA LEU A 134 22.96 -10.37 -9.28
C LEU A 134 24.41 -10.77 -8.92
N PRO A 135 25.42 -10.28 -9.67
CA PRO A 135 26.80 -10.75 -9.55
C PRO A 135 27.46 -10.44 -8.20
N GLN A 136 27.00 -9.42 -7.48
CA GLN A 136 27.50 -9.05 -6.16
C GLN A 136 26.74 -9.71 -4.99
N ALA A 137 25.82 -10.64 -5.28
CA ALA A 137 25.02 -11.30 -4.25
C ALA A 137 25.87 -12.23 -3.39
N LEU A 138 25.72 -12.13 -2.06
CA LEU A 138 26.29 -13.08 -1.12
C LEU A 138 25.61 -14.46 -1.25
N ASP A 139 26.41 -15.51 -1.19
CA ASP A 139 25.95 -16.89 -1.04
C ASP A 139 25.59 -17.19 0.43
N GLU A 140 25.12 -18.40 0.69
CA GLU A 140 24.68 -18.84 2.02
C GLU A 140 25.83 -18.72 3.05
N HIS A 141 27.05 -19.09 2.68
CA HIS A 141 28.21 -19.00 3.57
C HIS A 141 28.51 -17.54 3.93
N GLY A 142 28.56 -16.64 2.95
CA GLY A 142 28.79 -15.21 3.18
C GLY A 142 27.67 -14.55 4.00
N LEU A 143 26.43 -14.96 3.83
CA LEU A 143 25.30 -14.48 4.64
C LEU A 143 25.40 -14.96 6.08
N ILE A 144 25.70 -16.24 6.32
CA ILE A 144 25.85 -16.81 7.67
C ILE A 144 26.93 -16.07 8.46
N GLU A 145 28.09 -15.83 7.83
CA GLU A 145 29.21 -15.13 8.43
C GLU A 145 28.87 -13.65 8.71
N ARG A 146 28.43 -12.90 7.70
CA ARG A 146 28.22 -11.44 7.85
C ARG A 146 26.99 -11.07 8.67
N MET A 147 25.95 -11.90 8.66
CA MET A 147 24.77 -11.71 9.53
C MET A 147 24.99 -12.32 10.92
N ASN A 148 26.16 -12.93 11.17
CA ASN A 148 26.52 -13.56 12.44
C ASN A 148 25.43 -14.52 12.95
N LEU A 149 24.93 -15.39 12.07
CA LEU A 149 23.80 -16.26 12.38
C LEU A 149 24.16 -17.35 13.40
N SER A 150 25.44 -17.74 13.46
CA SER A 150 25.96 -18.73 14.41
C SER A 150 25.90 -18.28 15.87
N ALA A 151 25.76 -16.97 16.13
CA ALA A 151 25.57 -16.44 17.49
C ALA A 151 24.16 -16.67 18.04
N ILE A 152 23.19 -17.02 17.19
CA ILE A 152 21.80 -17.28 17.59
C ILE A 152 21.69 -18.78 17.93
N GLN A 153 21.55 -19.10 19.22
CA GLN A 153 21.57 -20.48 19.71
C GLN A 153 20.25 -20.91 20.40
N ASP A 154 19.31 -19.98 20.60
CA ASP A 154 18.09 -20.19 21.37
C ASP A 154 16.88 -20.66 20.53
N ARG A 155 17.09 -20.92 19.23
CA ARG A 155 16.06 -21.29 18.25
C ARG A 155 16.68 -21.96 17.02
N GLU A 156 15.85 -22.66 16.25
CA GLU A 156 16.27 -23.11 14.91
C GLU A 156 16.47 -21.91 13.99
N ILE A 157 17.59 -21.88 13.27
CA ILE A 157 17.87 -20.91 12.23
C ILE A 157 18.37 -21.60 10.97
N CYS A 158 17.75 -21.26 9.83
CA CYS A 158 18.14 -21.76 8.52
C CYS A 158 18.39 -20.58 7.56
N CYS A 159 19.30 -20.74 6.60
CA CYS A 159 19.63 -19.70 5.64
C CYS A 159 19.66 -20.27 4.20
N TYR A 160 18.96 -19.61 3.28
CA TYR A 160 18.99 -19.92 1.84
C TYR A 160 19.25 -18.66 1.03
N SER A 161 20.03 -18.79 -0.06
CA SER A 161 20.15 -17.75 -1.08
C SER A 161 19.17 -18.03 -2.22
N ILE A 162 18.31 -17.05 -2.52
CA ILE A 162 17.17 -17.20 -3.43
C ILE A 162 17.18 -16.10 -4.52
N SER A 163 16.49 -16.37 -5.62
CA SER A 163 16.06 -15.31 -6.54
C SER A 163 14.55 -15.33 -6.69
N CYS A 164 13.86 -14.32 -6.16
CA CYS A 164 12.44 -14.14 -6.46
C CYS A 164 12.19 -13.85 -7.96
N LYS A 165 13.18 -13.29 -8.67
CA LYS A 165 13.09 -12.95 -10.09
C LYS A 165 13.11 -14.20 -10.95
N GLU A 166 14.16 -15.01 -10.79
CA GLU A 166 14.37 -16.24 -11.57
C GLU A 166 13.64 -17.45 -10.96
N LYS A 167 12.99 -17.25 -9.80
CA LYS A 167 12.32 -18.28 -8.98
C LYS A 167 13.27 -19.38 -8.49
N ASP A 168 14.54 -19.05 -8.36
CA ASP A 168 15.58 -19.94 -7.86
C ASP A 168 15.42 -20.16 -6.34
N ASN A 169 15.50 -21.42 -5.91
CA ASN A 169 15.38 -21.88 -4.52
C ASN A 169 14.07 -21.52 -3.77
N ILE A 170 13.00 -21.16 -4.50
CA ILE A 170 11.69 -20.85 -3.91
C ILE A 170 10.97 -22.12 -3.41
N ASP A 171 11.15 -23.24 -4.11
CA ASP A 171 10.59 -24.54 -3.79
C ASP A 171 11.17 -25.13 -2.49
N ILE A 172 12.50 -25.13 -2.32
CA ILE A 172 13.14 -25.57 -1.07
C ILE A 172 12.75 -24.67 0.12
N THR A 173 12.57 -23.37 -0.14
CA THR A 173 12.06 -22.42 0.85
C THR A 173 10.64 -22.80 1.30
N LEU A 174 9.75 -23.13 0.36
CA LEU A 174 8.39 -23.56 0.68
C LEU A 174 8.36 -24.92 1.39
N GLN A 175 9.24 -25.86 1.04
CA GLN A 175 9.35 -27.14 1.72
C GLN A 175 9.74 -26.96 3.20
N TRP A 176 10.71 -26.09 3.50
CA TRP A 176 11.08 -25.78 4.88
C TRP A 176 9.90 -25.17 5.65
N LEU A 177 9.17 -24.23 5.06
CA LEU A 177 7.99 -23.62 5.69
C LEU A 177 6.88 -24.65 5.96
N ILE A 178 6.58 -25.51 4.98
CA ILE A 178 5.55 -26.55 5.12
C ILE A 178 5.93 -27.58 6.18
N ALA A 179 7.22 -27.92 6.34
CA ALA A 179 7.66 -28.80 7.41
C ALA A 179 7.33 -28.25 8.82
N HIS A 180 7.25 -26.91 8.94
CA HIS A 180 6.96 -26.20 10.19
C HIS A 180 5.48 -25.85 10.39
N SER A 181 4.57 -26.26 9.50
CA SER A 181 3.11 -26.04 9.68
C SER A 181 2.52 -26.82 10.86
N LYS A 182 3.20 -27.89 11.31
CA LYS A 182 2.67 -28.87 12.28
C LYS A 182 2.98 -28.57 13.75
N SER A 183 3.85 -27.62 14.04
CA SER A 183 4.42 -27.44 15.40
C SER A 183 3.62 -26.49 16.31
N GLY A 184 2.41 -26.08 15.93
CA GLY A 184 1.62 -25.04 16.63
C GLY A 184 0.55 -25.53 17.61
N SER A 185 0.51 -26.80 17.99
CA SER A 185 -0.55 -27.34 18.87
C SER A 185 -0.02 -28.28 19.93
N ALA A 186 0.78 -27.76 20.86
CA ALA A 186 0.94 -28.34 22.18
C ALA A 186 1.31 -27.24 23.17
N HIS A 187 0.37 -26.88 24.05
CA HIS A 187 0.71 -26.24 25.31
C HIS A 187 1.61 -27.21 26.08
N CYS A 188 2.76 -26.72 26.55
CA CYS A 188 3.67 -27.46 27.42
C CYS A 188 2.96 -27.94 28.69
N GLU A 189 2.69 -29.24 28.80
CA GLU A 189 2.82 -29.92 30.07
C GLU A 189 4.29 -30.26 30.27
N MET A 190 4.89 -29.71 31.32
CA MET A 190 6.22 -30.10 31.77
C MET A 190 6.18 -31.57 32.19
N ASN A 191 7.01 -32.40 31.56
CA ASN A 191 7.53 -33.62 32.17
C ASN A 191 8.94 -33.95 31.65
N ASN A 192 9.78 -34.37 32.60
CA ASN A 192 11.23 -34.54 32.57
C ASN A 192 11.83 -35.28 31.35
N PRO A 193 13.08 -34.95 30.95
CA PRO A 193 13.80 -35.64 29.89
C PRO A 193 14.46 -36.91 30.44
N ASN A 194 14.08 -38.06 29.90
CA ASN A 194 14.94 -39.23 29.81
C ASN A 194 14.37 -40.16 28.74
N GLN A 195 14.97 -40.15 27.54
CA GLN A 195 15.35 -41.32 26.74
C GLN A 195 15.44 -41.01 25.23
N ASN A 196 16.49 -41.56 24.62
CA ASN A 196 16.70 -41.87 23.20
C ASN A 196 17.16 -40.77 22.24
N THR A 197 18.47 -40.50 22.30
CA THR A 197 19.34 -40.31 21.12
C THR A 197 19.19 -41.49 20.14
N ASN A 198 18.74 -41.26 18.90
CA ASN A 198 19.01 -42.13 17.73
C ASN A 198 18.45 -41.63 16.37
N ASN A 199 17.90 -40.41 16.26
CA ASN A 199 17.31 -39.91 15.00
C ASN A 199 18.16 -38.88 14.20
N THR A 200 19.36 -38.53 14.65
CA THR A 200 20.20 -37.52 14.01
C THR A 200 21.10 -38.06 12.89
N GLU A 201 21.42 -39.36 12.84
CA GLU A 201 22.28 -39.93 11.79
C GLU A 201 21.56 -40.23 10.46
N SER A 202 20.23 -40.39 10.48
CA SER A 202 19.43 -40.69 9.29
C SER A 202 19.30 -39.49 8.33
N LEU A 203 19.20 -38.28 8.90
CA LEU A 203 19.01 -37.05 8.13
C LEU A 203 20.31 -36.55 7.46
N LEU A 204 21.46 -36.72 8.12
CA LEU A 204 22.77 -36.37 7.57
C LEU A 204 23.15 -37.26 6.37
N ARG A 205 22.80 -38.55 6.39
CA ARG A 205 23.08 -39.48 5.28
C ARG A 205 22.20 -39.22 4.05
N SER A 206 20.97 -38.76 4.24
CA SER A 206 20.09 -38.37 3.12
C SER A 206 20.58 -37.09 2.42
N PHE A 207 21.17 -36.16 3.18
CA PHE A 207 21.73 -34.91 2.64
C PHE A 207 23.03 -35.09 1.83
N ILE A 208 23.92 -36.02 2.24
CA ILE A 208 25.17 -36.28 1.52
C ILE A 208 24.93 -36.94 0.15
N ASN A 209 23.91 -37.79 0.03
CA ASN A 209 23.58 -38.49 -1.22
C ASN A 209 22.99 -37.56 -2.30
N ILE A 210 22.33 -36.47 -1.91
CA ILE A 210 21.75 -35.48 -2.84
C ILE A 210 22.85 -34.58 -3.43
N LEU A 211 23.89 -34.25 -2.65
CA LEU A 211 25.05 -33.48 -3.12
C LEU A 211 25.96 -34.29 -4.07
N GLY A 212 26.04 -35.62 -3.89
CA GLY A 212 26.82 -36.50 -4.77
C GLY A 212 26.26 -36.67 -6.18
N ALA A 213 24.95 -36.49 -6.38
CA ALA A 213 24.28 -36.70 -7.66
C ALA A 213 24.36 -35.50 -8.63
N ILE A 214 24.75 -34.31 -8.14
CA ILE A 214 24.78 -33.07 -8.92
C ILE A 214 26.16 -32.82 -9.56
N LEU A 215 27.20 -33.56 -9.15
CA LEU A 215 28.60 -33.33 -9.59
C LEU A 215 29.11 -34.32 -10.66
N SER A 216 28.27 -35.15 -11.26
CA SER A 216 28.71 -36.14 -12.26
C SER A 216 27.99 -36.03 -13.62
N THR A 217 28.30 -34.98 -14.39
CA THR A 217 28.33 -35.07 -15.86
C THR A 217 29.31 -34.04 -16.43
N SER A 218 30.48 -34.55 -16.82
CA SER A 218 31.56 -33.91 -17.59
C SER A 218 31.10 -33.49 -18.99
N SER A 219 31.72 -32.50 -19.63
CA SER A 219 32.82 -32.71 -20.59
C SER A 219 33.61 -31.42 -20.88
N GLN A 220 34.94 -31.48 -20.76
CA GLN A 220 35.90 -30.50 -21.34
C GLN A 220 36.32 -30.92 -22.77
N PRO A 221 37.06 -30.09 -23.55
CA PRO A 221 38.55 -29.97 -23.45
C PRO A 221 39.03 -28.51 -23.71
N GLN A 222 40.27 -28.00 -23.55
CA GLN A 222 41.56 -28.39 -22.97
C GLN A 222 42.42 -27.09 -22.80
N ARG A 223 43.42 -27.17 -21.92
CA ARG A 223 44.51 -26.26 -21.42
C ARG A 223 45.50 -25.67 -22.47
N PRO A 224 46.58 -24.88 -22.14
CA PRO A 224 47.36 -24.78 -20.85
C PRO A 224 47.86 -23.38 -20.37
N GLN A 225 47.95 -23.18 -19.04
CA GLN A 225 49.16 -22.95 -18.18
C GLN A 225 49.78 -21.54 -18.29
N GLU A 226 50.05 -20.79 -17.19
CA GLU A 226 51.07 -21.04 -16.16
C GLU A 226 50.73 -20.40 -14.78
N GLN A 227 51.37 -20.92 -13.72
CA GLN A 227 51.42 -20.45 -12.33
C GLN A 227 52.74 -19.65 -12.09
N PRO A 228 53.16 -19.32 -10.84
CA PRO A 228 52.56 -18.46 -9.81
C PRO A 228 53.62 -17.49 -9.22
N THR A 229 53.27 -16.67 -8.21
CA THR A 229 54.05 -16.41 -6.97
C THR A 229 53.37 -15.24 -6.21
N GLN A 230 52.81 -15.45 -5.00
CA GLN A 230 53.42 -15.52 -3.65
C GLN A 230 54.07 -14.22 -3.15
N LYS A 231 53.51 -13.67 -2.05
CA LYS A 231 54.12 -13.32 -0.75
C LYS A 231 53.34 -12.16 -0.11
N GLU A 232 52.74 -12.38 1.08
CA GLU A 232 53.34 -12.18 2.42
C GLU A 232 53.72 -10.71 2.65
N LYS A 233 53.54 -10.05 3.79
CA LYS A 233 53.15 -10.39 5.16
C LYS A 233 53.16 -9.07 5.95
N THR A 234 52.46 -9.04 7.09
CA THR A 234 52.83 -8.34 8.35
C THR A 234 52.91 -6.80 8.36
N GLY A 235 52.56 -6.06 9.41
CA GLY A 235 52.22 -6.38 10.80
C GLY A 235 52.34 -5.11 11.66
N PHE A 236 51.76 -5.18 12.88
CA PHE A 236 52.17 -4.46 14.11
C PHE A 236 51.93 -2.93 14.22
N ASN A 237 51.66 -2.32 15.39
CA ASN A 237 51.22 -2.75 16.72
C ASN A 237 50.82 -1.48 17.53
N ARG A 238 49.90 -1.65 18.49
CA ARG A 238 49.72 -0.94 19.79
C ARG A 238 49.97 0.58 19.94
N SER A 239 48.98 1.27 20.53
CA SER A 239 49.12 1.89 21.87
C SER A 239 47.84 2.61 22.34
N SER A 240 47.53 2.38 23.60
CA SER A 240 46.52 2.93 24.52
C SER A 240 46.37 4.45 24.60
N ARG A 241 45.11 4.92 24.76
CA ARG A 241 44.64 5.92 25.76
C ARG A 241 43.12 6.06 25.69
N ALA A 242 42.42 5.84 26.81
CA ALA A 242 41.10 6.43 27.04
C ALA A 242 41.29 7.88 27.51
N PRO A 243 40.44 8.82 27.08
CA PRO A 243 39.32 9.19 27.95
C PRO A 243 38.00 9.44 27.20
N GLU A 244 36.91 9.23 27.95
CA GLU A 244 35.58 9.86 27.85
C GLU A 244 35.21 10.63 26.57
N SER A 245 34.10 10.26 25.90
CA SER A 245 33.01 11.20 25.59
C SER A 245 31.90 10.59 24.71
N LYS A 246 30.67 10.94 25.12
CA LYS A 246 29.43 11.04 24.32
C LYS A 246 28.80 9.74 23.83
N CYS A 247 27.87 9.25 24.64
CA CYS A 247 26.64 8.63 24.17
C CYS A 247 26.11 9.43 22.96
N LYS A 248 26.18 8.84 21.76
CA LYS A 248 25.46 9.36 20.59
C LYS A 248 24.02 8.90 20.71
N GLU A 249 23.18 9.86 21.09
CA GLU A 249 21.72 9.79 21.10
C GLU A 249 21.18 9.25 19.76
N GLY A 250 20.15 8.41 19.87
CA GLY A 250 19.35 7.96 18.74
C GLY A 250 18.73 9.14 17.98
N ILE A 251 18.62 8.98 16.67
CA ILE A 251 18.03 9.97 15.75
C ILE A 251 16.55 10.13 16.12
N SER A 252 16.23 11.19 16.86
CA SER A 252 14.86 11.58 17.23
C SER A 252 14.16 12.35 16.10
N ASP A 253 12.84 12.22 16.02
CA ASP A 253 11.86 12.99 15.22
C ASP A 253 11.84 14.53 15.46
N LYS A 254 12.97 15.14 15.81
CA LYS A 254 13.03 16.58 16.09
C LYS A 254 13.16 17.35 14.79
N VAL A 255 12.10 18.10 14.45
CA VAL A 255 12.17 19.23 13.53
C VAL A 255 13.41 20.07 13.89
N PRO A 256 14.33 20.35 12.94
CA PRO A 256 15.57 21.06 13.26
C PRO A 256 15.27 22.38 13.97
N TYR A 257 15.89 22.64 15.13
CA TYR A 257 15.65 23.90 15.84
C TYR A 257 16.24 25.10 15.08
N ASN A 258 17.34 24.88 14.36
CA ASN A 258 18.03 25.90 13.56
C ASN A 258 18.42 25.34 12.19
N PRO A 259 17.54 25.39 11.17
CA PRO A 259 17.83 24.88 9.84
C PRO A 259 18.82 25.82 9.13
N LYS A 260 19.81 25.25 8.46
CA LYS A 260 20.70 26.03 7.58
C LYS A 260 19.98 26.24 6.24
N ILE A 261 19.36 27.40 6.07
CA ILE A 261 18.65 27.78 4.84
C ILE A 261 19.59 28.64 3.98
N THR A 262 20.02 28.11 2.85
CA THR A 262 21.00 28.76 1.95
C THR A 262 20.53 28.89 0.52
N ASN A 263 19.42 28.24 0.17
CA ASN A 263 18.84 28.25 -1.17
C ASN A 263 17.39 27.76 -1.13
N LEU A 264 16.73 27.81 -2.29
CA LEU A 264 15.35 27.35 -2.45
C LEU A 264 15.15 25.89 -2.02
N GLU A 265 16.07 24.99 -2.31
CA GLU A 265 15.95 23.57 -1.94
C GLU A 265 15.87 23.40 -0.41
N SER A 266 16.81 24.02 0.31
CA SER A 266 16.84 24.00 1.78
C SER A 266 15.61 24.68 2.41
N LEU A 267 15.10 25.76 1.80
CA LEU A 267 13.88 26.43 2.25
C LEU A 267 12.64 25.54 2.09
N LEU A 268 12.47 24.94 0.91
CA LEU A 268 11.32 24.08 0.62
C LEU A 268 11.37 22.80 1.47
N ALA A 269 12.55 22.25 1.73
CA ALA A 269 12.72 21.13 2.64
C ALA A 269 12.29 21.47 4.07
N ASP A 270 12.70 22.63 4.60
CA ASP A 270 12.33 23.05 5.96
C ASP A 270 10.82 23.34 6.09
N ILE A 271 10.24 24.07 5.13
CA ILE A 271 8.79 24.29 5.05
C ILE A 271 8.05 22.94 4.98
N SER A 272 8.59 22.00 4.20
CA SER A 272 7.99 20.67 4.07
C SER A 272 7.98 19.92 5.39
N VAL A 273 9.09 19.91 6.14
CA VAL A 273 9.17 19.22 7.43
C VAL A 273 8.25 19.86 8.48
N ARG A 274 8.13 21.19 8.50
CA ARG A 274 7.36 21.92 9.53
C ARG A 274 5.87 21.99 9.30
N TYR A 275 5.46 22.27 8.06
CA TYR A 275 4.08 22.68 7.74
C TYR A 275 3.36 21.75 6.77
N ILE A 276 4.03 20.69 6.30
CA ILE A 276 3.47 19.75 5.31
C ILE A 276 3.59 18.30 5.81
N GLN A 277 4.74 17.93 6.37
CA GLN A 277 4.99 16.61 6.90
C GLN A 277 4.17 16.42 8.18
N LEU A 278 3.54 15.26 8.26
CA LEU A 278 2.73 14.90 9.40
C LEU A 278 3.56 14.12 10.39
N LYS A 279 3.37 14.40 11.69
CA LYS A 279 4.13 13.78 12.78
C LYS A 279 3.76 12.31 12.93
N GLU A 280 4.75 11.46 13.16
CA GLU A 280 4.62 10.01 13.25
C GLU A 280 3.70 9.58 14.39
N SER A 281 3.85 10.19 15.57
CA SER A 281 3.06 9.91 16.77
C SER A 281 1.55 10.15 16.59
N ASP A 282 1.18 11.16 15.80
CA ASP A 282 -0.23 11.50 15.57
C ASP A 282 -0.88 10.49 14.61
N PHE A 283 -0.11 9.94 13.67
CA PHE A 283 -0.58 8.99 12.67
C PHE A 283 -0.88 7.62 13.24
N GLU A 284 -0.03 7.10 14.12
CA GLU A 284 -0.15 5.74 14.64
C GLU A 284 -1.47 5.53 15.41
N LEU A 285 -1.83 6.49 16.26
CA LEU A 285 -3.05 6.40 17.05
C LEU A 285 -4.30 6.47 16.15
N HIS A 286 -4.36 7.46 15.25
CA HIS A 286 -5.52 7.63 14.35
C HIS A 286 -5.71 6.42 13.46
N TYR A 287 -4.63 5.91 12.85
CA TYR A 287 -4.70 4.71 12.02
C TYR A 287 -5.10 3.48 12.82
N LYS A 288 -4.58 3.31 14.05
CA LYS A 288 -4.94 2.16 14.86
C LYS A 288 -6.41 2.18 15.28
N VAL A 289 -6.92 3.34 15.67
CA VAL A 289 -8.34 3.54 16.02
C VAL A 289 -9.21 3.26 14.80
N LEU A 290 -8.87 3.85 13.65
CA LEU A 290 -9.54 3.63 12.37
C LEU A 290 -9.60 2.15 12.01
N ASP A 291 -8.44 1.49 11.90
CA ASP A 291 -8.32 0.11 11.45
C ASP A 291 -9.11 -0.85 12.35
N THR A 292 -9.00 -0.69 13.67
CA THR A 292 -9.68 -1.57 14.62
C THR A 292 -11.21 -1.41 14.54
N ILE A 293 -11.70 -0.17 14.53
CA ILE A 293 -13.16 0.10 14.47
C ILE A 293 -13.70 -0.31 13.11
N PHE A 294 -13.01 0.02 12.02
CA PHE A 294 -13.44 -0.30 10.67
C PHE A 294 -13.47 -1.81 10.41
N GLN A 295 -12.46 -2.57 10.84
CA GLN A 295 -12.47 -4.03 10.67
C GLN A 295 -13.68 -4.67 11.36
N ASN A 296 -14.03 -4.18 12.57
CA ASN A 296 -15.20 -4.65 13.28
C ASN A 296 -16.50 -4.27 12.56
N LEU A 297 -16.61 -3.02 12.10
CA LEU A 297 -17.75 -2.54 11.31
C LEU A 297 -17.91 -3.36 10.02
N HIS A 298 -16.84 -3.54 9.26
CA HIS A 298 -16.82 -4.28 8.00
C HIS A 298 -17.23 -5.74 8.20
N LYS A 299 -16.78 -6.39 9.29
CA LYS A 299 -17.24 -7.73 9.68
C LYS A 299 -18.75 -7.75 9.92
N LYS A 300 -19.27 -6.82 10.74
CA LYS A 300 -20.71 -6.71 11.01
C LYS A 300 -21.51 -6.43 9.75
N MET A 301 -21.03 -5.58 8.83
CA MET A 301 -21.66 -5.32 7.53
C MET A 301 -21.82 -6.60 6.70
N LYS A 302 -20.82 -7.49 6.71
CA LYS A 302 -20.89 -8.80 6.05
C LYS A 302 -21.87 -9.75 6.72
N GLU A 303 -21.98 -9.72 8.04
CA GLU A 303 -22.94 -10.56 8.78
C GLU A 303 -24.40 -10.14 8.51
N ILE A 304 -24.68 -8.85 8.33
CA ILE A 304 -26.06 -8.33 8.23
C ILE A 304 -26.62 -8.19 6.82
N ASP A 305 -25.78 -8.26 5.77
CA ASP A 305 -26.20 -8.07 4.39
C ASP A 305 -25.55 -9.11 3.46
N PRO A 306 -26.32 -10.08 2.92
CA PRO A 306 -25.80 -11.12 2.05
C PRO A 306 -25.18 -10.59 0.74
N TYR A 307 -25.71 -9.51 0.18
CA TYR A 307 -25.16 -8.90 -1.04
C TYR A 307 -23.81 -8.26 -0.74
N TYR A 308 -23.70 -7.50 0.35
CA TYR A 308 -22.44 -6.95 0.82
C TYR A 308 -21.43 -8.05 1.12
N ASN A 309 -21.84 -9.12 1.81
CA ASN A 309 -20.95 -10.25 2.09
C ASN A 309 -20.36 -10.87 0.82
N ARG A 310 -21.19 -11.06 -0.21
CA ARG A 310 -20.79 -11.69 -1.48
C ARG A 310 -19.95 -10.77 -2.36
N TYR A 311 -20.36 -9.50 -2.50
CA TYR A 311 -19.81 -8.61 -3.51
C TYR A 311 -18.88 -7.53 -2.98
N SER A 312 -18.88 -7.25 -1.67
CA SER A 312 -17.85 -6.38 -1.09
C SER A 312 -16.50 -7.08 -1.17
N SER A 313 -15.51 -6.33 -1.60
CA SER A 313 -14.15 -6.82 -1.75
C SER A 313 -13.18 -5.79 -1.19
N THR A 314 -11.99 -5.72 -1.78
CA THR A 314 -10.88 -4.91 -1.34
C THR A 314 -11.31 -3.55 -0.80
N VAL A 315 -10.94 -3.31 0.46
CA VAL A 315 -11.05 -2.00 1.07
C VAL A 315 -9.70 -1.34 0.93
N HIS A 316 -9.67 -0.20 0.27
CA HIS A 316 -8.46 0.60 0.17
C HIS A 316 -8.70 1.94 0.84
N HIS A 317 -7.69 2.41 1.57
CA HIS A 317 -7.62 3.83 1.85
C HIS A 317 -7.62 4.57 0.51
N ALA A 318 -8.23 5.74 0.45
CA ALA A 318 -8.36 6.54 -0.74
C ALA A 318 -7.95 7.99 -0.44
N GLY A 319 -8.23 8.87 -1.39
CA GLY A 319 -7.93 10.29 -1.25
C GLY A 319 -6.45 10.63 -0.99
N SER A 320 -6.26 11.85 -0.48
CA SER A 320 -4.92 12.44 -0.36
C SER A 320 -4.05 11.79 0.73
N HIS A 321 -4.68 11.19 1.74
CA HIS A 321 -4.00 10.47 2.80
C HIS A 321 -3.32 9.21 2.26
N TYR A 322 -4.06 8.39 1.51
CA TYR A 322 -3.52 7.18 0.92
C TYR A 322 -2.54 7.44 -0.22
N ASP A 323 -2.78 8.49 -1.01
CA ASP A 323 -1.87 8.93 -2.06
C ASP A 323 -0.60 9.58 -1.47
N ASN A 324 -0.42 9.60 -0.15
CA ASN A 324 0.73 10.19 0.55
C ASN A 324 0.97 11.65 0.14
N VAL A 325 -0.11 12.41 -0.05
CA VAL A 325 -0.09 13.80 -0.56
C VAL A 325 -0.96 14.72 0.28
N ARG A 326 -1.47 14.24 1.43
CA ARG A 326 -2.14 15.06 2.45
C ARG A 326 -1.10 15.96 3.13
N ILE A 327 -1.53 17.18 3.45
CA ILE A 327 -0.70 18.22 4.06
C ILE A 327 -1.30 18.75 5.38
N ASN A 328 -2.50 18.27 5.75
CA ASN A 328 -3.24 18.62 6.96
C ASN A 328 -3.29 17.41 7.91
N LYS A 329 -3.65 17.64 9.18
CA LYS A 329 -3.73 16.62 10.26
C LYS A 329 -4.39 15.29 9.79
N PRO A 330 -4.02 14.13 10.38
CA PRO A 330 -4.63 12.82 10.11
C PRO A 330 -5.99 12.66 10.78
N ASP A 331 -6.77 13.72 10.88
CA ASP A 331 -8.10 13.72 11.49
C ASP A 331 -9.20 13.33 10.51
N GLU A 332 -8.87 13.02 9.25
CA GLU A 332 -9.84 12.58 8.24
C GLU A 332 -9.24 11.58 7.25
N PHE A 333 -9.99 10.52 6.98
CA PHE A 333 -9.62 9.43 6.08
C PHE A 333 -10.74 9.15 5.09
N ASP A 334 -10.38 8.98 3.82
CA ASP A 334 -11.26 8.45 2.80
C ASP A 334 -11.04 6.94 2.66
N MET A 335 -12.09 6.15 2.65
CA MET A 335 -12.04 4.70 2.43
C MET A 335 -12.94 4.32 1.27
N VAL A 336 -12.38 3.69 0.23
CA VAL A 336 -13.16 3.16 -0.89
C VAL A 336 -13.40 1.67 -0.66
N ILE A 337 -14.68 1.30 -0.71
CA ILE A 337 -15.12 -0.09 -0.61
C ILE A 337 -15.61 -0.52 -1.99
N GLU A 338 -14.89 -1.47 -2.58
CA GLU A 338 -15.24 -2.01 -3.89
C GLU A 338 -16.39 -3.00 -3.79
N ILE A 339 -17.49 -2.70 -4.48
CA ILE A 339 -18.71 -3.51 -4.57
C ILE A 339 -18.80 -4.09 -5.98
N GLY A 340 -18.83 -5.42 -6.06
CA GLY A 340 -19.09 -6.14 -7.30
C GLY A 340 -20.55 -6.00 -7.79
N VAL A 341 -20.74 -6.35 -9.05
CA VAL A 341 -22.04 -6.39 -9.73
C VAL A 341 -22.18 -7.79 -10.34
N PRO A 342 -23.38 -8.42 -10.34
CA PRO A 342 -23.58 -9.78 -10.86
C PRO A 342 -23.53 -9.82 -12.41
N LEU A 343 -22.33 -9.63 -12.96
CA LEU A 343 -22.07 -9.64 -14.39
C LEU A 343 -21.97 -11.07 -14.95
N CYS A 344 -22.50 -11.30 -16.15
CA CYS A 344 -22.26 -12.52 -16.92
C CYS A 344 -20.97 -12.38 -17.74
N PHE A 345 -20.02 -13.31 -17.56
CA PHE A 345 -18.70 -13.30 -18.23
C PHE A 345 -18.60 -14.33 -19.38
N HIS A 346 -19.69 -14.61 -20.10
CA HIS A 346 -19.55 -15.42 -21.31
C HIS A 346 -18.90 -14.59 -22.42
N GLU A 347 -17.58 -14.78 -22.59
CA GLU A 347 -16.69 -14.12 -23.56
C GLU A 347 -17.03 -14.35 -25.05
N LYS A 348 -18.17 -14.98 -25.38
CA LYS A 348 -18.39 -15.53 -26.73
C LYS A 348 -19.40 -14.83 -27.61
N THR A 349 -20.03 -13.74 -27.22
CA THR A 349 -21.00 -13.10 -28.11
C THR A 349 -20.67 -11.65 -28.40
N ASN A 350 -20.22 -11.41 -29.64
CA ASN A 350 -20.26 -10.11 -30.32
C ASN A 350 -21.71 -9.59 -30.50
N ASN A 351 -22.70 -10.20 -29.84
CA ASN A 351 -24.11 -9.91 -29.95
C ASN A 351 -24.47 -8.82 -28.92
N ARG A 352 -24.79 -7.61 -29.41
CA ARG A 352 -25.25 -6.50 -28.54
C ARG A 352 -26.48 -6.86 -27.70
N ASN A 353 -27.26 -7.86 -28.15
CA ASN A 353 -28.44 -8.38 -27.47
C ASN A 353 -28.11 -9.26 -26.25
N GLU A 354 -26.83 -9.51 -25.94
CA GLU A 354 -26.39 -10.28 -24.77
C GLU A 354 -25.56 -9.46 -23.78
N SER A 355 -25.55 -8.13 -23.93
CA SER A 355 -24.83 -7.26 -22.99
C SER A 355 -25.46 -7.24 -21.60
N ASP A 356 -24.62 -7.18 -20.57
CA ASP A 356 -25.05 -7.18 -19.17
C ASP A 356 -25.41 -5.75 -18.69
N ILE A 357 -24.45 -4.82 -18.70
CA ILE A 357 -24.68 -3.38 -18.44
C ILE A 357 -24.06 -2.57 -19.56
N LYS A 358 -24.80 -1.63 -20.15
CA LYS A 358 -24.31 -0.67 -21.15
C LYS A 358 -23.97 0.67 -20.47
N PHE A 359 -22.79 1.18 -20.79
CA PHE A 359 -22.30 2.48 -20.33
C PHE A 359 -22.71 3.58 -21.31
N GLU A 360 -23.39 4.62 -20.83
CA GLU A 360 -23.80 5.77 -21.63
C GLU A 360 -23.14 7.06 -21.10
N PRO A 361 -22.03 7.53 -21.70
CA PRO A 361 -21.43 8.81 -21.32
C PRO A 361 -22.39 9.94 -21.64
N ARG A 362 -22.73 10.75 -20.64
CA ARG A 362 -23.63 11.92 -20.78
C ARG A 362 -22.93 13.22 -20.46
N HIS A 363 -22.13 13.19 -19.41
CA HIS A 363 -21.30 14.29 -18.97
C HIS A 363 -19.91 13.77 -18.74
N ALA A 364 -18.96 14.68 -18.72
CA ALA A 364 -17.60 14.26 -18.62
C ALA A 364 -17.21 13.78 -17.22
N GLY A 365 -16.49 12.65 -17.19
CA GLY A 365 -16.20 11.96 -15.94
C GLY A 365 -17.46 11.34 -15.31
N TYR A 366 -18.60 11.36 -16.00
CA TYR A 366 -19.84 10.71 -15.58
C TYR A 366 -20.37 9.77 -16.66
N VAL A 367 -21.04 8.73 -16.22
CA VAL A 367 -21.66 7.72 -17.08
C VAL A 367 -23.00 7.32 -16.49
N GLN A 368 -23.97 6.99 -17.34
CA GLN A 368 -25.21 6.33 -16.93
C GLN A 368 -25.09 4.84 -17.23
N LEU A 369 -25.72 4.02 -16.38
CA LEU A 369 -25.65 2.57 -16.47
C LEU A 369 -27.01 2.01 -16.87
N LYS A 370 -27.15 1.58 -18.12
CA LYS A 370 -28.36 0.94 -18.63
C LYS A 370 -28.23 -0.57 -18.48
N MET A 371 -29.21 -1.23 -17.87
CA MET A 371 -29.27 -2.69 -17.84
C MET A 371 -29.47 -3.22 -19.26
N GLY A 372 -28.57 -4.07 -19.72
CA GLY A 372 -28.74 -4.89 -20.91
C GLY A 372 -29.54 -6.16 -20.61
N PRO A 373 -29.86 -6.97 -21.63
CA PRO A 373 -30.76 -8.11 -21.49
C PRO A 373 -30.33 -9.13 -20.43
N GLN A 374 -29.03 -9.40 -20.30
CA GLN A 374 -28.53 -10.38 -19.31
C GLN A 374 -28.74 -9.93 -17.85
N PHE A 375 -28.63 -8.63 -17.58
CA PHE A 375 -28.87 -8.09 -16.23
C PHE A 375 -30.37 -7.89 -15.95
N GLN A 376 -31.18 -7.67 -17.00
CA GLN A 376 -32.64 -7.67 -16.86
C GLN A 376 -33.17 -9.09 -16.58
N ASN A 377 -32.47 -10.12 -17.06
CA ASN A 377 -32.85 -11.52 -16.85
C ASN A 377 -32.36 -12.12 -15.52
N LEU A 378 -31.73 -11.35 -14.62
CA LEU A 378 -31.31 -11.83 -13.29
C LEU A 378 -32.36 -12.67 -12.54
N PRO A 379 -33.67 -12.30 -12.55
CA PRO A 379 -34.69 -13.08 -11.84
C PRO A 379 -34.83 -14.52 -12.32
N MET A 380 -34.61 -14.77 -13.61
CA MET A 380 -34.69 -16.11 -14.22
C MET A 380 -33.31 -16.78 -14.32
N ARG A 381 -32.25 -15.97 -14.49
CA ARG A 381 -30.87 -16.43 -14.73
C ARG A 381 -30.21 -17.00 -13.49
N ASP A 382 -30.41 -16.36 -12.33
CA ASP A 382 -29.55 -16.60 -11.17
C ASP A 382 -30.04 -17.73 -10.24
N GLY A 383 -31.22 -18.30 -10.48
CA GLY A 383 -31.75 -19.40 -9.66
C GLY A 383 -31.72 -19.06 -8.16
N VAL A 384 -30.96 -19.84 -7.37
CA VAL A 384 -30.80 -19.61 -5.93
C VAL A 384 -30.06 -18.30 -5.59
N ASP A 385 -29.16 -17.84 -6.47
CA ASP A 385 -28.40 -16.61 -6.29
C ASP A 385 -29.27 -15.34 -6.46
N TRP A 386 -30.47 -15.47 -7.04
CA TRP A 386 -31.44 -14.38 -7.17
C TRP A 386 -31.75 -13.72 -5.83
N GLN A 387 -31.84 -14.49 -4.73
CA GLN A 387 -32.15 -13.95 -3.41
C GLN A 387 -31.12 -12.91 -2.96
N ILE A 388 -29.86 -13.07 -3.39
CA ILE A 388 -28.79 -12.12 -3.15
C ILE A 388 -28.82 -11.01 -4.22
N ASN A 389 -28.82 -11.41 -5.50
CA ASN A 389 -28.63 -10.51 -6.64
C ASN A 389 -29.82 -9.57 -6.89
N LYS A 390 -31.00 -9.88 -6.37
CA LYS A 390 -32.18 -8.99 -6.37
C LYS A 390 -31.86 -7.60 -5.81
N THR A 391 -30.95 -7.50 -4.84
CA THR A 391 -30.50 -6.22 -4.28
C THR A 391 -30.01 -5.26 -5.36
N ALA A 392 -29.08 -5.70 -6.22
CA ALA A 392 -28.55 -4.86 -7.31
C ALA A 392 -29.58 -4.64 -8.42
N TYR A 393 -30.41 -5.64 -8.72
CA TYR A 393 -31.50 -5.52 -9.69
C TYR A 393 -32.50 -4.41 -9.30
N LEU A 394 -32.77 -4.21 -8.01
CA LEU A 394 -33.73 -3.21 -7.54
C LEU A 394 -33.21 -1.77 -7.59
N TRP A 395 -31.91 -1.55 -7.82
CA TRP A 395 -31.35 -0.21 -7.98
C TRP A 395 -31.76 0.50 -9.28
N LYS A 396 -32.62 -0.11 -10.10
CA LYS A 396 -33.10 0.49 -11.35
C LYS A 396 -34.27 1.45 -11.21
N ASP A 397 -34.44 2.29 -12.22
CA ASP A 397 -35.72 2.94 -12.51
C ASP A 397 -36.60 2.10 -13.46
N GLU A 398 -37.76 2.66 -13.83
CA GLU A 398 -38.71 2.06 -14.78
C GLU A 398 -38.11 1.88 -16.18
N SER A 399 -37.15 2.73 -16.54
CA SER A 399 -36.40 2.65 -17.78
C SER A 399 -35.17 1.73 -17.66
N ASN A 400 -35.03 0.91 -16.62
CA ASN A 400 -33.91 0.00 -16.43
C ASN A 400 -32.52 0.67 -16.41
N PHE A 401 -32.42 1.92 -15.94
CA PHE A 401 -31.13 2.53 -15.59
C PHE A 401 -30.83 2.32 -14.11
N LEU A 402 -29.61 1.90 -13.78
CA LEU A 402 -29.15 1.83 -12.40
C LEU A 402 -29.01 3.26 -11.83
N LEU A 403 -29.70 3.50 -10.73
CA LEU A 403 -29.71 4.76 -10.00
C LEU A 403 -28.62 4.76 -8.94
N SER A 404 -27.78 5.80 -8.95
CA SER A 404 -26.74 5.96 -7.94
C SER A 404 -27.34 6.15 -6.55
N THR A 405 -28.50 6.82 -6.44
CA THR A 405 -29.20 7.05 -5.17
C THR A 405 -29.64 5.76 -4.49
N LYS A 406 -30.30 4.85 -5.21
CA LYS A 406 -30.75 3.55 -4.64
C LYS A 406 -29.57 2.70 -4.15
N PHE A 407 -28.44 2.75 -4.85
CA PHE A 407 -27.20 2.10 -4.42
C PHE A 407 -26.64 2.72 -3.14
N LEU A 408 -26.58 4.05 -3.05
CA LEU A 408 -26.13 4.75 -1.85
C LEU A 408 -27.07 4.51 -0.67
N ASP A 409 -28.39 4.53 -0.88
CA ASP A 409 -29.38 4.26 0.17
C ASP A 409 -29.27 2.82 0.71
N TRP A 410 -29.03 1.85 -0.17
CA TRP A 410 -28.71 0.49 0.24
C TRP A 410 -27.43 0.47 1.10
N PHE A 411 -26.34 1.07 0.63
CA PHE A 411 -25.08 1.06 1.36
C PHE A 411 -25.20 1.74 2.74
N LYS A 412 -25.89 2.88 2.80
CA LYS A 412 -26.25 3.58 4.04
C LYS A 412 -27.02 2.68 5.01
N SER A 413 -28.00 1.93 4.50
CA SER A 413 -28.75 0.95 5.30
C SER A 413 -27.82 -0.14 5.86
N VAL A 414 -26.87 -0.64 5.08
CA VAL A 414 -25.87 -1.62 5.54
C VAL A 414 -25.01 -1.05 6.66
N VAL A 415 -24.44 0.15 6.47
CA VAL A 415 -23.60 0.82 7.50
C VAL A 415 -24.39 1.05 8.79
N LYS A 416 -25.61 1.62 8.69
CA LYS A 416 -26.46 1.89 9.84
C LYS A 416 -26.85 0.62 10.60
N ARG A 417 -27.27 -0.43 9.88
CA ARG A 417 -27.61 -1.73 10.51
C ARG A 417 -26.40 -2.38 11.17
N ALA A 418 -25.20 -2.22 10.61
CA ALA A 418 -23.98 -2.72 11.21
C ALA A 418 -23.58 -1.93 12.47
N LEU A 419 -23.73 -0.61 12.48
CA LEU A 419 -23.51 0.23 13.67
C LEU A 419 -24.46 -0.09 14.81
N ASN A 420 -25.72 -0.45 14.51
CA ASN A 420 -26.69 -0.91 15.51
C ASN A 420 -26.29 -2.23 16.20
N LYS A 421 -25.25 -2.93 15.71
CA LYS A 421 -24.68 -4.13 16.34
C LYS A 421 -23.49 -3.81 17.25
N PHE A 422 -23.10 -2.55 17.39
CA PHE A 422 -22.10 -2.13 18.37
C PHE A 422 -22.77 -1.93 19.74
N ASP A 423 -21.97 -1.98 20.80
CA ASP A 423 -22.41 -1.52 22.11
C ASP A 423 -22.82 -0.05 22.03
N THR A 424 -23.74 0.38 22.88
CA THR A 424 -24.24 1.76 22.86
C THR A 424 -24.13 2.41 24.23
N GLU A 425 -23.79 3.69 24.26
CA GLU A 425 -23.82 4.54 25.45
C GLU A 425 -24.47 5.87 25.08
N ASN A 426 -25.47 6.28 25.87
CA ASN A 426 -26.25 7.50 25.61
C ASN A 426 -26.83 7.57 24.18
N GLY A 427 -27.22 6.40 23.63
CA GLY A 427 -27.77 6.30 22.28
C GLY A 427 -26.74 6.38 21.14
N GLN A 428 -25.44 6.39 21.44
CA GLN A 428 -24.38 6.40 20.43
C GLN A 428 -23.60 5.09 20.45
N SER A 429 -23.20 4.59 19.27
CA SER A 429 -22.35 3.41 19.15
C SER A 429 -20.99 3.67 19.79
N VAL A 430 -20.47 2.71 20.54
CA VAL A 430 -19.14 2.79 21.18
C VAL A 430 -18.30 1.58 20.84
N TYR A 431 -16.98 1.76 20.88
CA TYR A 431 -16.04 0.66 20.68
C TYR A 431 -14.76 0.86 21.49
N ASN A 432 -14.23 -0.22 22.04
CA ASN A 432 -13.00 -0.21 22.83
C ASN A 432 -11.79 -0.57 21.96
N VAL A 433 -10.82 0.35 21.89
CA VAL A 433 -9.53 0.14 21.23
C VAL A 433 -8.44 0.21 22.28
N ARG A 434 -7.79 -0.93 22.58
CA ARG A 434 -6.74 -1.06 23.62
C ARG A 434 -7.19 -0.55 25.00
N GLY A 435 -8.39 -0.90 25.43
CA GLY A 435 -8.96 -0.45 26.71
C GLY A 435 -9.40 1.01 26.75
N VAL A 436 -9.25 1.76 25.64
CA VAL A 436 -9.76 3.12 25.50
C VAL A 436 -11.04 3.10 24.70
N LYS A 437 -12.10 3.67 25.26
CA LYS A 437 -13.40 3.75 24.61
C LYS A 437 -13.47 4.92 23.62
N TYR A 438 -14.09 4.69 22.48
CA TYR A 438 -14.36 5.70 21.47
C TYR A 438 -15.85 5.71 21.15
N VAL A 439 -16.41 6.90 20.98
CA VAL A 439 -17.78 7.11 20.52
C VAL A 439 -17.77 7.23 19.00
N ILE A 440 -18.67 6.52 18.33
CA ILE A 440 -18.81 6.48 16.89
C ILE A 440 -20.17 7.10 16.54
N ALA A 441 -20.13 8.33 16.03
CA ALA A 441 -21.29 8.96 15.41
C ALA A 441 -21.28 8.71 13.90
N HIS A 442 -22.47 8.80 13.29
CA HIS A 442 -22.67 8.56 11.86
C HIS A 442 -23.38 9.76 11.23
N SER A 443 -22.84 10.22 10.11
CA SER A 443 -23.42 11.28 9.28
C SER A 443 -23.23 10.95 7.79
N GLN A 444 -23.75 11.82 6.91
CA GLN A 444 -23.61 11.65 5.47
C GLN A 444 -23.02 12.93 4.86
N SER A 445 -21.97 12.77 4.04
CA SER A 445 -21.30 13.86 3.34
C SER A 445 -21.18 13.53 1.86
N GLY A 446 -22.06 14.10 1.03
CA GLY A 446 -22.10 13.80 -0.40
C GLY A 446 -22.35 12.30 -0.66
N PRO A 447 -21.45 11.59 -1.38
CA PRO A 447 -21.59 10.16 -1.67
C PRO A 447 -21.08 9.24 -0.55
N ALA A 448 -20.51 9.80 0.52
CA ALA A 448 -19.88 9.04 1.60
C ALA A 448 -20.79 8.91 2.83
N GLU A 449 -20.70 7.75 3.47
CA GLU A 449 -21.18 7.58 4.85
C GLU A 449 -20.01 7.91 5.78
N THR A 450 -20.15 8.97 6.57
CA THR A 450 -19.06 9.51 7.39
C THR A 450 -19.19 9.00 8.83
N LEU A 451 -18.14 8.36 9.33
CA LEU A 451 -18.00 8.02 10.75
C LEU A 451 -17.23 9.13 11.47
N ILE A 452 -17.80 9.64 12.56
CA ILE A 452 -17.15 10.61 13.43
C ILE A 452 -16.78 9.89 14.72
N ILE A 453 -15.51 9.53 14.85
CA ILE A 453 -14.94 8.77 15.95
C ILE A 453 -14.27 9.73 16.93
N THR A 454 -14.74 9.77 18.17
CA THR A 454 -14.25 10.72 19.17
C THR A 454 -13.92 10.08 20.50
N ASN A 455 -12.95 10.65 21.20
CA ASN A 455 -12.76 10.48 22.63
C ASN A 455 -12.48 11.86 23.24
N LYS A 456 -13.51 12.42 23.89
CA LYS A 456 -13.44 13.76 24.49
C LYS A 456 -12.38 13.87 25.58
N SER A 457 -12.25 12.85 26.42
CA SER A 457 -11.27 12.84 27.54
C SER A 457 -9.82 12.91 27.07
N LYS A 458 -9.53 12.42 25.86
CA LYS A 458 -8.20 12.45 25.24
C LYS A 458 -8.05 13.51 24.15
N GLY A 459 -9.05 14.37 23.94
CA GLY A 459 -9.04 15.36 22.85
C GLY A 459 -8.92 14.75 21.46
N PHE A 460 -9.35 13.49 21.28
CA PHE A 460 -9.22 12.75 20.02
C PHE A 460 -10.48 12.92 19.16
N SER A 461 -10.31 13.21 17.88
CA SER A 461 -11.38 13.27 16.89
C SER A 461 -10.87 12.79 15.53
N LEU A 462 -11.66 11.96 14.86
CA LEU A 462 -11.34 11.33 13.60
C LEU A 462 -12.61 11.21 12.73
N SER A 463 -12.57 11.73 11.51
CA SER A 463 -13.60 11.61 10.49
C SER A 463 -13.22 10.53 9.48
N VAL A 464 -14.14 9.66 9.09
CA VAL A 464 -13.87 8.56 8.16
C VAL A 464 -14.97 8.48 7.11
N ASP A 465 -14.65 8.83 5.88
CA ASP A 465 -15.59 8.80 4.76
C ASP A 465 -15.58 7.43 4.09
N LEU A 466 -16.64 6.65 4.29
CA LEU A 466 -16.84 5.37 3.62
C LEU A 466 -17.54 5.58 2.27
N VAL A 467 -16.80 5.40 1.19
CA VAL A 467 -17.26 5.59 -0.19
C VAL A 467 -17.46 4.24 -0.87
N PRO A 468 -18.71 3.83 -1.15
CA PRO A 468 -18.97 2.63 -1.92
C PRO A 468 -18.72 2.88 -3.42
N ALA A 469 -18.01 1.98 -4.08
CA ALA A 469 -17.71 2.08 -5.51
C ALA A 469 -18.03 0.78 -6.23
N LEU A 470 -18.81 0.86 -7.32
CA LEU A 470 -19.00 -0.29 -8.21
C LEU A 470 -17.70 -0.57 -8.96
N LYS A 471 -17.26 -1.83 -9.00
CA LYS A 471 -16.09 -2.24 -9.79
C LYS A 471 -16.50 -2.98 -11.06
N PHE A 472 -15.76 -2.71 -12.15
CA PHE A 472 -15.92 -3.35 -13.44
C PHE A 472 -14.57 -3.82 -13.97
N PRO A 473 -14.51 -4.91 -14.75
CA PRO A 473 -13.24 -5.34 -15.34
C PRO A 473 -12.68 -4.32 -16.34
N GLU A 474 -11.35 -4.23 -16.41
CA GLU A 474 -10.64 -3.29 -17.28
C GLU A 474 -10.86 -3.55 -18.78
N ASN A 475 -11.24 -4.77 -19.20
CA ASN A 475 -11.60 -5.03 -20.60
C ASN A 475 -12.87 -4.30 -21.05
N ARG A 476 -13.64 -3.72 -20.11
CA ARG A 476 -14.78 -2.84 -20.40
C ARG A 476 -14.38 -1.37 -20.50
N TRP A 477 -13.09 -1.08 -20.42
CA TRP A 477 -12.48 0.24 -20.60
C TRP A 477 -11.63 0.27 -21.89
N PRO A 478 -11.58 1.37 -22.64
CA PRO A 478 -12.31 2.62 -22.45
C PRO A 478 -13.78 2.52 -22.88
N ILE A 479 -14.63 3.33 -22.25
CA ILE A 479 -16.06 3.37 -22.55
C ILE A 479 -16.32 3.87 -23.98
N THR A 480 -15.55 4.86 -24.43
CA THR A 480 -15.56 5.38 -25.81
C THR A 480 -14.15 5.74 -26.25
N LYS A 481 -13.94 5.99 -27.54
CA LYS A 481 -12.63 6.38 -28.11
C LYS A 481 -12.07 7.70 -27.54
N GLN A 482 -12.91 8.52 -26.90
CA GLN A 482 -12.51 9.79 -26.28
C GLN A 482 -11.76 9.57 -24.96
N TYR A 483 -11.97 8.42 -24.32
CA TYR A 483 -11.30 8.07 -23.08
C TYR A 483 -9.91 7.49 -23.36
N ARG A 484 -8.95 7.90 -22.55
CA ARG A 484 -7.55 7.44 -22.62
C ARG A 484 -7.47 5.95 -22.28
N GLN A 485 -6.67 5.22 -23.05
CA GLN A 485 -6.30 3.83 -22.73
C GLN A 485 -5.52 3.74 -21.42
N ILE A 486 -5.71 2.66 -20.66
CA ILE A 486 -4.91 2.40 -19.45
C ILE A 486 -3.51 1.93 -19.91
N PRO A 487 -2.43 2.62 -19.51
CA PRO A 487 -1.07 2.15 -19.81
C PRO A 487 -0.85 0.74 -19.27
N PRO A 488 -0.10 -0.14 -19.97
CA PRO A 488 0.08 -1.53 -19.54
C PRO A 488 0.57 -1.70 -18.09
N ASN A 489 1.53 -0.87 -17.67
CA ASN A 489 2.08 -0.82 -16.32
C ASN A 489 1.12 -0.25 -15.26
N CYS A 490 -0.05 0.25 -15.68
CA CYS A 490 -1.07 0.84 -14.83
C CYS A 490 -2.32 -0.04 -14.69
N ARG A 491 -2.32 -1.24 -15.27
CA ARG A 491 -3.44 -2.18 -15.18
C ARG A 491 -3.58 -2.78 -13.78
N LYS A 492 -4.82 -2.89 -13.31
CA LYS A 492 -5.23 -3.44 -12.02
C LYS A 492 -6.31 -4.51 -12.14
N GLY A 493 -6.75 -4.84 -13.36
CA GLY A 493 -7.83 -5.78 -13.62
C GLY A 493 -9.22 -5.17 -13.50
N THR A 494 -9.41 -4.11 -12.70
CA THR A 494 -10.70 -3.42 -12.54
C THR A 494 -10.61 -1.88 -12.50
N TRP A 495 -11.66 -1.21 -12.95
CA TRP A 495 -11.91 0.23 -12.79
C TRP A 495 -13.22 0.47 -12.04
N GLN A 496 -13.46 1.70 -11.58
CA GLN A 496 -14.50 1.98 -10.57
C GLN A 496 -15.49 3.08 -10.98
N LEU A 497 -16.71 2.98 -10.46
CA LEU A 497 -17.75 4.00 -10.51
C LEU A 497 -18.26 4.33 -9.11
N VAL A 498 -18.27 5.62 -8.77
CA VAL A 498 -18.78 6.12 -7.49
C VAL A 498 -20.16 6.72 -7.71
N GLY A 499 -21.12 6.37 -6.85
CA GLY A 499 -22.44 6.97 -6.87
C GLY A 499 -22.34 8.44 -6.45
N LYS A 500 -22.24 9.37 -7.41
CA LYS A 500 -22.23 10.81 -7.15
C LYS A 500 -23.21 11.47 -8.11
N PRO A 501 -24.30 12.08 -7.61
CA PRO A 501 -25.23 12.80 -8.44
C PRO A 501 -24.53 13.91 -9.24
N ASN A 502 -24.85 14.03 -10.52
CA ASN A 502 -24.34 15.12 -11.34
C ASN A 502 -25.27 16.34 -11.24
N LYS A 503 -24.95 17.28 -10.35
CA LYS A 503 -25.73 18.52 -10.15
C LYS A 503 -25.77 19.43 -11.39
N GLU A 504 -24.92 19.18 -12.36
CA GLU A 504 -24.84 19.92 -13.63
C GLU A 504 -25.62 19.19 -14.75
N ALA A 505 -26.35 18.12 -14.43
CA ALA A 505 -27.22 17.44 -15.37
C ALA A 505 -28.42 18.31 -15.77
N ALA A 506 -28.92 18.10 -17.00
CA ALA A 506 -30.02 18.91 -17.56
C ALA A 506 -31.35 18.76 -16.78
N ASN A 507 -31.55 17.61 -16.14
CA ASN A 507 -32.76 17.31 -15.37
C ASN A 507 -32.45 16.37 -14.20
N LYS A 508 -33.40 16.26 -13.26
CA LYS A 508 -33.23 15.45 -12.05
C LYS A 508 -33.03 13.96 -12.34
N THR A 509 -33.67 13.45 -13.39
CA THR A 509 -33.54 12.06 -13.83
C THR A 509 -32.11 11.74 -14.25
N ASP A 510 -31.49 12.60 -15.05
CA ASP A 510 -30.10 12.45 -15.47
C ASP A 510 -29.12 12.62 -14.31
N GLU A 511 -29.42 13.52 -13.37
CA GLU A 511 -28.64 13.69 -12.14
C GLU A 511 -28.56 12.39 -11.34
N VAL A 512 -29.69 11.73 -11.07
CA VAL A 512 -29.74 10.51 -10.23
C VAL A 512 -29.29 9.24 -10.97
N ARG A 513 -29.36 9.23 -12.31
CA ARG A 513 -28.78 8.17 -13.15
C ARG A 513 -27.26 8.27 -13.30
N SER A 514 -26.66 9.39 -12.92
CA SER A 514 -25.23 9.64 -13.14
C SER A 514 -24.35 8.93 -12.10
N TRP A 515 -23.28 8.32 -12.62
CA TRP A 515 -22.21 7.68 -11.86
C TRP A 515 -20.87 8.32 -12.22
N ARG A 516 -20.06 8.65 -11.22
CA ARG A 516 -18.76 9.30 -11.45
C ARG A 516 -17.68 8.25 -11.68
N ILE A 517 -16.93 8.42 -12.75
CA ILE A 517 -15.76 7.60 -13.08
C ILE A 517 -14.65 7.82 -12.05
N SER A 518 -14.10 6.73 -11.53
CA SER A 518 -12.92 6.72 -10.66
C SER A 518 -11.85 5.78 -11.22
N MET A 519 -10.68 6.36 -11.50
CA MET A 519 -9.49 5.66 -12.00
C MET A 519 -8.34 5.79 -10.99
N GLN A 520 -8.67 5.96 -9.70
CA GLN A 520 -7.69 6.30 -8.68
C GLN A 520 -6.57 5.25 -8.57
N ASN A 521 -6.93 3.96 -8.71
CA ASN A 521 -5.96 2.86 -8.66
C ASN A 521 -4.95 2.93 -9.82
N GLN A 522 -5.42 3.21 -11.04
CA GLN A 522 -4.58 3.39 -12.22
C GLN A 522 -3.71 4.65 -12.10
N GLU A 523 -4.27 5.75 -11.62
CA GLU A 523 -3.52 6.99 -11.35
C GLU A 523 -2.41 6.80 -10.31
N ARG A 524 -2.65 5.96 -9.30
CA ARG A 524 -1.64 5.64 -8.29
C ARG A 524 -0.46 4.88 -8.90
N LEU A 525 -0.73 3.98 -9.84
CA LEU A 525 0.31 3.30 -10.60
C LEU A 525 1.04 4.25 -11.56
N LEU A 526 0.35 5.23 -12.16
CA LEU A 526 1.02 6.27 -12.95
C LEU A 526 2.01 7.09 -12.11
N MET A 527 1.68 7.38 -10.86
CA MET A 527 2.55 8.10 -9.92
C MET A 527 3.49 7.17 -9.13
N HIS A 528 3.65 5.92 -9.55
CA HIS A 528 4.56 4.96 -8.92
C HIS A 528 6.00 5.24 -9.37
N LYS A 529 7.00 4.97 -8.51
CA LYS A 529 8.45 5.16 -8.79
C LYS A 529 8.88 6.58 -9.19
N THR A 530 8.02 7.59 -9.03
CA THR A 530 8.31 8.98 -9.41
C THR A 530 9.02 9.80 -8.31
N ASN A 531 9.74 9.17 -7.38
CA ASN A 531 10.55 9.81 -6.31
C ASN A 531 10.08 11.22 -5.84
N ASN A 532 10.72 12.30 -6.31
CA ASN A 532 10.46 13.68 -5.88
C ASN A 532 9.12 14.27 -6.37
N LEU A 533 8.34 13.53 -7.15
CA LEU A 533 6.98 13.92 -7.57
C LEU A 533 6.07 14.20 -6.38
N ARG A 534 6.04 13.33 -5.37
CA ARG A 534 5.12 13.48 -4.24
C ARG A 534 5.48 14.69 -3.36
N PRO A 535 6.77 14.92 -3.01
CA PRO A 535 7.19 16.18 -2.39
C PRO A 535 6.75 17.42 -3.20
N ALA A 536 7.01 17.46 -4.51
CA ALA A 536 6.62 18.58 -5.36
C ALA A 536 5.10 18.78 -5.40
N LEU A 537 4.32 17.69 -5.49
CA LEU A 537 2.86 17.77 -5.51
C LEU A 537 2.30 18.28 -4.17
N ARG A 538 2.90 17.91 -3.03
CA ARG A 538 2.52 18.45 -1.72
C ARG A 538 2.81 19.95 -1.62
N LEU A 539 3.96 20.40 -2.11
CA LEU A 539 4.31 21.82 -2.19
C LEU A 539 3.30 22.60 -3.06
N MET A 540 2.91 22.05 -4.21
CA MET A 540 1.89 22.66 -5.07
C MET A 540 0.52 22.74 -4.40
N LYS A 541 0.15 21.75 -3.59
CA LYS A 541 -1.08 21.80 -2.78
C LYS A 541 -0.98 22.86 -1.68
N LYS A 542 0.16 22.94 -0.98
CA LYS A 542 0.41 23.96 0.04
C LYS A 542 0.34 25.37 -0.54
N LEU A 543 0.94 25.59 -1.71
CA LEU A 543 0.83 26.84 -2.47
C LEU A 543 -0.63 27.19 -2.76
N ARG A 544 -1.40 26.22 -3.30
CA ARG A 544 -2.83 26.43 -3.58
C ARG A 544 -3.60 26.87 -2.33
N ASP A 545 -3.40 26.18 -1.22
CA ASP A 545 -4.14 26.43 0.03
C ASP A 545 -3.73 27.77 0.66
N ALA A 546 -2.43 28.06 0.76
CA ALA A 546 -1.93 29.33 1.29
C ALA A 546 -2.38 30.54 0.47
N GLN A 547 -2.52 30.39 -0.85
CA GLN A 547 -2.97 31.45 -1.75
C GLN A 547 -4.50 31.52 -1.88
N GLY A 548 -5.26 30.71 -1.14
CA GLY A 548 -6.73 30.70 -1.15
C GLY A 548 -7.31 30.36 -2.53
N MET A 549 -6.65 29.49 -3.31
CA MET A 549 -7.09 29.09 -4.64
C MET A 549 -8.16 27.99 -4.60
N ASN A 550 -9.22 28.21 -3.81
CA ASN A 550 -10.21 27.20 -3.44
C ASN A 550 -11.08 26.71 -4.59
N ALA A 551 -11.22 27.48 -5.68
CA ALA A 551 -11.92 27.03 -6.88
C ALA A 551 -11.16 25.94 -7.65
N ILE A 552 -9.88 25.72 -7.35
CA ILE A 552 -9.06 24.65 -7.92
C ILE A 552 -9.02 23.47 -6.96
N ALA A 553 -9.73 22.38 -7.29
CA ALA A 553 -9.74 21.19 -6.44
C ALA A 553 -8.36 20.51 -6.36
N SER A 554 -8.09 19.74 -5.29
CA SER A 554 -6.84 18.97 -5.12
C SER A 554 -6.54 18.06 -6.32
N TYR A 555 -7.61 17.51 -6.89
CA TYR A 555 -7.53 16.64 -8.06
C TYR A 555 -7.03 17.37 -9.32
N PHE A 556 -7.22 18.70 -9.42
CA PHE A 556 -6.76 19.47 -10.58
C PHE A 556 -5.23 19.60 -10.52
N ILE A 557 -4.67 19.83 -9.33
CA ILE A 557 -3.22 19.79 -9.10
C ILE A 557 -2.67 18.40 -9.42
N LYS A 558 -3.33 17.32 -8.98
CA LYS A 558 -2.94 15.95 -9.35
C LYS A 558 -2.96 15.73 -10.87
N THR A 559 -4.00 16.22 -11.55
CA THR A 559 -4.15 16.10 -13.00
C THR A 559 -3.00 16.76 -13.76
N LEU A 560 -2.53 17.92 -13.33
CA LEU A 560 -1.33 18.58 -13.88
C LEU A 560 -0.11 17.65 -13.86
N PHE A 561 0.14 16.96 -12.74
CA PHE A 561 1.26 16.01 -12.64
C PHE A 561 1.05 14.75 -13.48
N LEU A 562 -0.19 14.23 -13.58
CA LEU A 562 -0.48 13.08 -14.44
C LEU A 562 -0.16 13.38 -15.92
N PHE A 563 -0.48 14.59 -16.39
CA PHE A 563 -0.09 15.02 -17.73
C PHE A 563 1.43 15.16 -17.87
N GLU A 564 2.13 15.73 -16.89
CA GLU A 564 3.58 15.87 -16.96
C GLU A 564 4.28 14.50 -16.95
N ILE A 565 3.79 13.52 -16.18
CA ILE A 565 4.30 12.13 -16.20
C ILE A 565 4.25 11.56 -17.61
N VAL A 566 3.09 11.63 -18.27
CA VAL A 566 2.92 11.07 -19.62
C VAL A 566 3.66 11.89 -20.67
N LYS A 567 3.83 13.20 -20.46
CA LYS A 567 4.57 14.07 -21.38
C LYS A 567 6.06 13.77 -21.37
N VAL A 568 6.63 13.53 -20.18
CA VAL A 568 8.06 13.28 -20.00
C VAL A 568 8.44 11.86 -20.43
N ASP A 569 7.59 10.88 -20.10
CA ASP A 569 7.78 9.44 -20.43
C ASP A 569 9.15 8.85 -19.99
N ASP A 570 9.75 9.43 -18.95
CA ASP A 570 10.98 8.96 -18.30
C ASP A 570 10.78 8.95 -16.78
N ILE A 571 10.80 7.77 -16.18
CA ILE A 571 10.57 7.62 -14.74
C ILE A 571 11.72 8.19 -13.90
N THR A 572 12.93 8.23 -14.47
CA THR A 572 14.13 8.77 -13.81
C THR A 572 14.14 10.29 -13.77
N PHE A 573 13.32 10.97 -14.59
CA PHE A 573 13.17 12.42 -14.57
C PHE A 573 12.88 12.94 -13.16
N TRP A 574 11.98 12.26 -12.46
CA TRP A 574 11.54 12.70 -11.13
C TRP A 574 12.57 12.44 -10.04
N SER A 575 13.47 11.47 -10.22
CA SER A 575 14.58 11.27 -9.28
C SER A 575 15.78 12.17 -9.58
N LYS A 576 16.04 12.47 -10.86
CA LYS A 576 17.13 13.35 -11.31
C LYS A 576 16.87 14.83 -11.00
N ASN A 577 15.60 15.23 -10.93
CA ASN A 577 15.23 16.60 -10.60
C ASN A 577 14.88 16.75 -9.13
N SER A 578 15.49 17.73 -8.48
CA SER A 578 15.22 18.03 -7.08
C SER A 578 13.81 18.61 -6.88
N PRO A 579 13.23 18.48 -5.68
CA PRO A 579 11.94 19.09 -5.34
C PRO A 579 11.81 20.56 -5.72
N SER A 580 12.86 21.38 -5.57
CA SER A 580 12.81 22.79 -5.98
C SER A 580 12.69 22.98 -7.49
N LYS A 581 13.45 22.23 -8.30
CA LYS A 581 13.34 22.27 -9.78
C LYS A 581 11.95 21.86 -10.23
N LEU A 582 11.41 20.78 -9.66
CA LEU A 582 10.06 20.30 -9.96
C LEU A 582 8.99 21.30 -9.50
N PHE A 583 9.14 21.92 -8.33
CA PHE A 583 8.23 22.96 -7.86
C PHE A 583 8.19 24.14 -8.83
N LYS A 584 9.35 24.65 -9.27
CA LYS A 584 9.44 25.72 -10.28
C LYS A 584 8.67 25.35 -11.56
N LEU A 585 8.96 24.18 -12.11
CA LEU A 585 8.28 23.67 -13.32
C LEU A 585 6.76 23.62 -13.14
N MET A 586 6.29 23.07 -12.03
CA MET A 586 4.86 22.86 -11.82
C MET A 586 4.09 24.14 -11.47
N VAL A 587 4.74 25.15 -10.89
CA VAL A 587 4.18 26.51 -10.74
C VAL A 587 3.95 27.14 -12.12
N SER A 588 4.94 27.05 -13.02
CA SER A 588 4.79 27.53 -14.40
C SER A 588 3.66 26.79 -15.14
N ARG A 589 3.57 25.46 -15.02
CA ARG A 589 2.47 24.66 -15.62
C ARG A 589 1.11 25.06 -15.08
N LEU A 590 0.98 25.29 -13.78
CA LEU A 590 -0.27 25.75 -13.19
C LEU A 590 -0.65 27.13 -13.74
N HIS A 591 0.30 28.05 -13.85
CA HIS A 591 0.04 29.38 -14.43
C HIS A 591 -0.39 29.30 -15.90
N GLU A 592 0.27 28.50 -16.74
CA GLU A 592 -0.13 28.26 -18.14
C GLU A 592 -1.58 27.76 -18.25
N VAL A 593 -1.95 26.82 -17.38
CA VAL A 593 -3.31 26.27 -17.32
C VAL A 593 -4.34 27.31 -16.85
N LEU A 594 -4.00 28.15 -15.87
CA LEU A 594 -4.88 29.23 -15.39
C LEU A 594 -5.04 30.34 -16.46
N VAL A 595 -3.98 30.68 -17.18
CA VAL A 595 -4.02 31.66 -18.28
C VAL A 595 -4.81 31.12 -19.46
N SER A 596 -4.61 29.87 -19.88
CA SER A 596 -5.38 29.28 -20.98
C SER A 596 -6.83 28.96 -20.59
N GLY A 597 -7.09 28.78 -19.29
CA GLY A 597 -8.36 28.28 -18.79
C GLY A 597 -8.65 26.84 -19.20
N LYS A 598 -7.62 26.08 -19.62
CA LYS A 598 -7.76 24.73 -20.17
C LYS A 598 -6.94 23.72 -19.38
N LEU A 599 -7.63 22.86 -18.62
CA LEU A 599 -7.08 21.67 -18.00
C LEU A 599 -7.95 20.48 -18.35
N PRO A 600 -7.62 19.69 -19.40
CA PRO A 600 -8.41 18.53 -19.73
C PRO A 600 -8.46 17.53 -18.56
N TYR A 601 -9.54 16.78 -18.42
CA TYR A 601 -9.59 15.63 -17.52
C TYR A 601 -8.62 14.58 -18.05
N PHE A 602 -7.73 14.06 -17.19
CA PHE A 602 -6.64 13.19 -17.64
C PHE A 602 -7.10 11.98 -18.48
N TRP A 603 -8.25 11.41 -18.10
CA TRP A 603 -8.83 10.23 -18.73
C TRP A 603 -9.78 10.56 -19.88
N ASN A 604 -10.24 11.79 -20.06
CA ASN A 604 -11.05 12.22 -21.22
C ASN A 604 -10.64 13.62 -21.67
N ARG A 605 -10.03 13.70 -22.85
CA ARG A 605 -9.40 14.93 -23.36
C ARG A 605 -10.40 16.02 -23.76
N GLU A 606 -11.65 15.67 -24.02
CA GLU A 606 -12.69 16.62 -24.45
C GLU A 606 -13.26 17.41 -23.28
N HIS A 607 -13.05 16.96 -22.05
CA HIS A 607 -13.57 17.64 -20.88
C HIS A 607 -12.55 18.52 -20.20
N ASN A 608 -12.88 19.78 -20.02
CA ASN A 608 -12.05 20.71 -19.28
C ASN A 608 -12.44 20.75 -17.80
N LEU A 609 -11.57 20.36 -16.87
CA LEU A 609 -11.81 20.45 -15.42
C LEU A 609 -12.08 21.89 -14.93
N LEU A 610 -11.62 22.90 -15.68
CA LEU A 610 -11.84 24.31 -15.34
C LEU A 610 -13.14 24.89 -15.91
N TRP A 611 -13.98 24.09 -16.57
CA TRP A 611 -15.14 24.59 -17.31
C TRP A 611 -16.11 25.43 -16.47
N ASN A 612 -16.29 25.08 -15.20
CA ASN A 612 -17.21 25.77 -14.27
C ASN A 612 -16.49 26.84 -13.41
N VAL A 613 -15.20 27.09 -13.64
CA VAL A 613 -14.46 28.14 -12.92
C VAL A 613 -14.53 29.44 -13.72
N ARG A 614 -15.12 30.48 -13.14
CA ARG A 614 -15.30 31.78 -13.80
C ARG A 614 -13.95 32.35 -14.25
N ARG A 615 -13.94 32.97 -15.44
CA ARG A 615 -12.71 33.47 -16.07
C ARG A 615 -11.97 34.51 -15.22
N ASN A 616 -12.70 35.40 -14.54
CA ASN A 616 -12.12 36.39 -13.64
C ASN A 616 -11.41 35.75 -12.42
N VAL A 617 -11.93 34.65 -11.89
CA VAL A 617 -11.28 33.88 -10.81
C VAL A 617 -9.97 33.27 -11.32
N LEU A 618 -9.98 32.67 -12.51
CA LEU A 618 -8.78 32.12 -13.14
C LEU A 618 -7.72 33.20 -13.38
N ASN A 619 -8.12 34.38 -13.90
CA ASN A 619 -7.23 35.52 -14.10
C ASN A 619 -6.63 36.02 -12.79
N SER A 620 -7.44 36.12 -11.73
CA SER A 620 -6.98 36.49 -10.39
C SER A 620 -5.92 35.50 -9.87
N TYR A 621 -6.15 34.19 -10.02
CA TYR A 621 -5.19 33.16 -9.60
C TYR A 621 -3.91 33.19 -10.44
N ALA A 622 -4.00 33.38 -11.76
CA ALA A 622 -2.82 33.57 -12.61
C ALA A 622 -2.00 34.80 -12.19
N ALA A 623 -2.67 35.92 -11.89
CA ALA A 623 -2.02 37.14 -11.41
C ALA A 623 -1.27 36.92 -10.08
N LYS A 624 -1.79 36.09 -9.17
CA LYS A 624 -1.08 35.71 -7.93
C LYS A 624 0.22 34.94 -8.18
N LEU A 625 0.26 34.10 -9.23
CA LEU A 625 1.44 33.28 -9.53
C LEU A 625 2.52 34.03 -10.33
N LYS A 626 2.15 35.09 -11.07
CA LYS A 626 3.10 35.81 -11.93
C LYS A 626 4.33 36.36 -11.18
N PRO A 627 4.20 37.03 -10.01
CA PRO A 627 5.36 37.49 -9.26
C PRO A 627 6.16 36.32 -8.65
N LEU A 628 5.49 35.25 -8.21
CA LEU A 628 6.17 34.05 -7.72
C LEU A 628 7.04 33.42 -8.82
N ILE A 629 6.56 33.36 -10.06
CA ILE A 629 7.36 32.84 -11.19
C ILE A 629 8.62 33.69 -11.39
N ALA A 630 8.52 35.02 -11.30
CA ALA A 630 9.69 35.90 -11.41
C ALA A 630 10.70 35.65 -10.27
N ILE A 631 10.22 35.56 -9.01
CA ILE A 631 11.03 35.22 -7.84
C ILE A 631 11.74 33.88 -8.04
N LEU A 632 11.04 32.86 -8.56
CA LEU A 632 11.59 31.53 -8.77
C LEU A 632 12.70 31.50 -9.84
N GLN A 633 12.84 32.52 -10.69
CA GLN A 633 13.97 32.67 -11.61
C GLN A 633 15.19 33.32 -10.96
N GLN A 634 15.02 34.06 -9.87
CA GLN A 634 16.11 34.74 -9.16
C GLN A 634 16.65 33.84 -8.05
N PRO A 635 17.92 33.39 -8.11
CA PRO A 635 18.49 32.50 -7.10
C PRO A 635 18.51 33.08 -5.69
N ASP A 636 18.67 34.40 -5.56
CA ASP A 636 18.86 35.10 -4.27
C ASP A 636 17.55 35.47 -3.58
N ASP A 637 16.44 35.56 -4.32
CA ASP A 637 15.12 35.92 -3.78
C ASP A 637 14.36 34.73 -3.17
N TYR A 638 15.01 33.57 -3.03
CA TYR A 638 14.37 32.33 -2.64
C TYR A 638 13.59 32.42 -1.32
N LEU A 639 14.03 33.26 -0.37
CA LEU A 639 13.33 33.49 0.91
C LEU A 639 11.92 34.06 0.73
N LEU A 640 11.68 34.84 -0.33
CA LEU A 640 10.36 35.42 -0.64
C LEU A 640 9.33 34.33 -0.96
N VAL A 641 9.75 33.15 -1.40
CA VAL A 641 8.87 32.01 -1.71
C VAL A 641 8.09 31.54 -0.46
N ALA A 642 8.64 31.72 0.75
CA ALA A 642 7.94 31.39 1.99
C ALA A 642 6.61 32.15 2.12
N GLY A 643 6.55 33.41 1.66
CA GLY A 643 5.33 34.22 1.68
C GLY A 643 4.20 33.70 0.78
N TYR A 644 4.52 32.82 -0.17
CA TYR A 644 3.53 32.17 -1.03
C TYR A 644 3.06 30.83 -0.50
N LEU A 645 3.93 30.12 0.24
CA LEU A 645 3.65 28.79 0.78
C LEU A 645 3.05 28.81 2.18
N LEU A 646 3.25 29.87 2.95
CA LEU A 646 2.80 29.95 4.33
C LEU A 646 1.61 30.92 4.43
N THR A 647 0.64 30.59 5.29
CA THR A 647 -0.39 31.55 5.69
C THR A 647 0.24 32.72 6.46
N ASN A 648 -0.46 33.84 6.59
CA ASN A 648 0.06 35.01 7.34
C ASN A 648 0.51 34.66 8.77
N SER A 649 -0.24 33.76 9.44
CA SER A 649 0.10 33.28 10.79
C SER A 649 1.37 32.43 10.78
N GLU A 650 1.44 31.43 9.88
CA GLU A 650 2.61 30.57 9.73
C GLU A 650 3.86 31.35 9.33
N LEU A 651 3.71 32.33 8.42
CA LEU A 651 4.82 33.17 7.95
C LEU A 651 5.37 34.05 9.07
N LYS A 652 4.49 34.63 9.91
CA LYS A 652 4.91 35.41 11.08
C LYS A 652 5.73 34.54 12.03
N GLU A 653 5.20 33.37 12.38
CA GLU A 653 5.92 32.40 13.23
C GLU A 653 7.27 31.98 12.61
N TYR A 654 7.27 31.72 11.30
CA TYR A 654 8.48 31.31 10.57
C TYR A 654 9.53 32.42 10.55
N LYS A 655 9.11 33.67 10.34
CA LYS A 655 10.00 34.84 10.37
C LYS A 655 10.61 35.04 11.74
N GLU A 656 9.80 35.00 12.80
CA GLU A 656 10.26 35.21 14.18
C GLU A 656 11.26 34.14 14.63
N LYS A 657 11.06 32.88 14.23
CA LYS A 657 11.90 31.76 14.68
C LYS A 657 13.14 31.53 13.82
N ILE A 658 13.05 31.77 12.51
CA ILE A 658 14.04 31.31 11.54
C ILE A 658 14.63 32.48 10.73
N LEU A 659 13.80 33.30 10.08
CA LEU A 659 14.31 34.35 9.17
C LEU A 659 14.88 35.55 9.90
N SER A 660 14.52 35.79 11.16
CA SER A 660 15.14 36.80 12.02
C SER A 660 16.58 36.46 12.44
N ARG A 661 17.00 35.21 12.21
CA ARG A 661 18.31 34.66 12.59
C ARG A 661 19.24 34.42 11.39
N LEU A 662 18.75 34.67 10.17
CA LEU A 662 19.50 34.70 8.91
C LEU A 662 19.79 36.16 8.57
#